data_AF-A0A3C1ZRE0-F1
#
_entry.id   AF-A0A3C1ZRE0-F1
#
_cell.length_a   1.000
_cell.length_b   1.000
_cell.length_c   1.000
_cell.angle_alpha   90.00
_cell.angle_beta   90.00
_cell.angle_gamma   90.00
#
_symmetry.space_group_name_H-M   'P 1'
#
loop_
_entity.id
_entity.type
_entity.pdbx_description
1 polymer ?
#
loop_
_entity_poly.entity_id
_entity_poly.type
_entity_poly.pdbx_seq_one_letter_code
_entity_poly.pdbx_strand_id
1 'polypeptide(L)'
;GDVARTIIIENGDIAPLLKELETVVYDGGTRGAFFNQHRWVGEEIWVFSDGLFTLGDPAELLKKPVYTITSNASADFDGLRRMAAKGGGNLINLNRQTNQEAVATLTTATFQFMEADFGRNAFKDVYPATPQPLAIGEVFTLTGRIQAPEADVTLKFGVGGRQTGEELLTVRTMDANETIDLERRWAYQKYAYLGMDQERNQGSMVELAKAFTLVTPLTSLIVLETVDDYLEHQIFPPEEFQEEYLARITEQEKQTERTRQDHINQALAEYQERIDWWNTDFPGWPKNALGQAEDTGASGGFGSADDWGEEEVEIEYDEAYAAPTGSVERSAPASDEASYEMDSFGMADDDSWGEEPSARTDRAQMAATEAMRMEESSTEPVAMAASVEIQAWDPERSYLETLKAEASKDRYMKYLELREEHEDAPGFYLDVAIYFHEEGEEALGLRILSNLAEMKLNSDELLRVLGHQYRQWEKLELAEVMMRKVLDLREELPQSYRDLALVLTAQGEYEEAAELYMHVVAEIDDDYLSRFPRIRELCLYELNQLRELDGNIRTPDIPQDKQTNLPVDVRVVMTWNVSDVDIDLWLKDPYRERTGYSNTLSRIGSRYTSDYTGGGLGPEEIMLKEAKKGTYEVVAHYYGSSAQRLVGPVTVQVAIYTHYGTENQEMQELTLQLEDQEDDYLVGTFEFGG
;
A
#
# COMPACT_ATOMS: atom_id res chain seq x y z
N GLY A 1 16.76 -2.94 13.80
CA GLY A 1 16.17 -2.42 15.04
C GLY A 1 16.97 -1.24 15.55
N ASP A 2 16.37 -0.05 15.59
CA ASP A 2 17.07 1.16 16.02
C ASP A 2 17.18 1.19 17.55
N VAL A 3 18.41 1.23 18.05
CA VAL A 3 18.68 1.35 19.47
C VAL A 3 18.82 2.82 19.81
N ALA A 4 17.85 3.37 20.56
CA ALA A 4 17.99 4.70 21.12
C ALA A 4 19.21 4.75 22.05
N ARG A 5 20.16 5.65 21.77
CA ARG A 5 21.35 5.87 22.61
C ARG A 5 21.15 7.10 23.48
N THR A 6 21.51 6.99 24.76
CA THR A 6 21.55 8.14 25.68
C THR A 6 22.99 8.59 25.84
N ILE A 7 23.26 9.85 25.48
CA ILE A 7 24.56 10.49 25.62
C ILE A 7 24.42 11.61 26.66
N ILE A 8 25.28 11.62 27.67
CA ILE A 8 25.29 12.63 28.72
C ILE A 8 26.30 13.71 28.34
N ILE A 9 25.83 14.96 28.25
CA ILE A 9 26.64 16.15 28.00
C ILE A 9 26.62 16.99 29.28
N GLU A 10 27.77 17.23 29.88
CA GLU A 10 27.91 18.05 31.10
C GLU A 10 28.93 19.16 30.87
N ASN A 11 28.65 20.36 31.41
CA ASN A 11 29.55 21.53 31.33
C ASN A 11 30.01 21.89 29.89
N GLY A 12 29.23 21.53 28.87
CA GLY A 12 29.54 21.76 27.46
C GLY A 12 30.51 20.76 26.83
N ASP A 13 30.83 19.65 27.50
CA ASP A 13 31.65 18.58 26.91
C ASP A 13 30.84 17.77 25.88
N ILE A 14 31.01 18.11 24.61
CA ILE A 14 30.37 17.45 23.47
C ILE A 14 31.20 16.31 22.87
N ALA A 15 32.39 16.01 23.41
CA ALA A 15 33.25 14.97 22.85
C ALA A 15 32.55 13.59 22.74
N PRO A 16 31.71 13.16 23.70
CA PRO A 16 30.95 11.92 23.58
C PRO A 16 29.96 11.93 22.40
N LEU A 17 29.30 13.07 22.16
CA LEU A 17 28.36 13.23 21.05
C LEU A 17 29.07 13.22 19.69
N LEU A 18 30.16 13.99 19.56
CA LEU A 18 30.93 14.03 18.32
C LEU A 18 31.48 12.65 17.95
N LYS A 19 32.04 11.93 18.93
CA LYS A 19 32.55 10.58 18.72
C LYS A 19 31.46 9.63 18.19
N GLU A 20 30.24 9.76 18.69
CA GLU A 20 29.12 8.96 18.19
C GLU A 20 28.77 9.35 16.75
N LEU A 21 28.54 10.64 16.49
CA LEU A 21 28.13 11.15 15.17
C LEU A 21 29.16 10.85 14.07
N GLU A 22 30.45 10.87 14.38
CA GLU A 22 31.53 10.50 13.46
C GLU A 22 31.54 9.02 13.06
N THR A 23 30.82 8.17 13.79
CA THR A 23 30.75 6.71 13.54
C THR A 23 29.40 6.24 12.98
N VAL A 24 28.46 7.16 12.78
CA VAL A 24 27.14 6.84 12.21
C VAL A 24 27.29 6.45 10.76
N VAL A 25 26.77 5.28 10.41
CA VAL A 25 26.61 4.82 9.03
C VAL A 25 25.13 4.90 8.69
N TYR A 26 24.79 5.66 7.66
CA TYR A 26 23.43 5.73 7.14
C TYR A 26 23.16 4.51 6.25
N ASP A 27 22.09 3.80 6.54
CA ASP A 27 21.71 2.55 5.88
C ASP A 27 20.25 2.20 6.17
N GLY A 28 19.45 2.07 5.12
CA GLY A 28 18.02 1.78 5.19
C GLY A 28 17.14 3.03 5.19
N GLY A 29 15.84 2.78 5.36
CA GLY A 29 14.79 3.78 5.32
C GLY A 29 14.61 4.57 6.61
N THR A 30 13.97 5.74 6.49
CA THR A 30 13.69 6.66 7.59
C THR A 30 12.34 6.37 8.24
N ARG A 31 12.35 5.91 9.50
CA ARG A 31 11.15 5.46 10.22
C ARG A 31 10.49 6.56 11.06
N GLY A 32 9.42 7.16 10.57
CA GLY A 32 8.65 8.18 11.30
C GLY A 32 7.95 7.60 12.54
N ALA A 33 7.52 6.34 12.49
CA ALA A 33 6.90 5.65 13.64
C ALA A 33 7.82 5.57 14.89
N PHE A 34 9.14 5.79 14.74
CA PHE A 34 10.09 5.85 15.85
C PHE A 34 9.70 6.88 16.92
N PHE A 35 9.15 8.02 16.52
CA PHE A 35 8.70 9.08 17.45
C PHE A 35 7.58 8.62 18.38
N ASN A 36 6.81 7.61 17.97
CA ASN A 36 5.61 7.14 18.65
C ASN A 36 5.95 6.14 19.75
N GLN A 37 7.07 5.44 19.60
CA GLN A 37 7.46 4.31 20.43
C GLN A 37 8.31 4.72 21.64
N HIS A 38 8.74 5.99 21.70
CA HIS A 38 9.67 6.48 22.73
C HIS A 38 9.06 7.63 23.53
N ARG A 39 9.27 7.58 24.86
CA ARG A 39 8.85 8.65 25.76
C ARG A 39 9.98 9.67 25.94
N TRP A 40 9.77 10.88 25.42
CA TRP A 40 10.78 11.95 25.44
C TRP A 40 10.82 12.68 26.79
N VAL A 41 11.96 12.63 27.49
CA VAL A 41 12.11 13.16 28.86
C VAL A 41 12.66 14.60 28.94
N GLY A 42 13.17 15.18 27.83
CA GLY A 42 13.77 16.54 27.80
C GLY A 42 12.78 17.72 27.84
N GLU A 43 13.23 18.94 28.13
CA GLU A 43 12.39 20.16 28.07
C GLU A 43 12.15 20.65 26.63
N GLU A 44 13.07 20.31 25.72
CA GLU A 44 13.04 20.63 24.29
C GLU A 44 13.43 19.38 23.48
N ILE A 45 13.01 19.34 22.21
CA ILE A 45 13.29 18.26 21.28
C ILE A 45 13.84 18.87 19.99
N TRP A 46 15.03 18.42 19.57
CA TRP A 46 15.65 18.86 18.33
C TRP A 46 15.65 17.69 17.35
N VAL A 47 15.06 17.89 16.17
CA VAL A 47 14.94 16.88 15.12
C VAL A 47 15.80 17.30 13.95
N PHE A 48 16.86 16.55 13.67
CA PHE A 48 17.71 16.75 12.50
C PHE A 48 17.27 15.80 11.40
N SER A 49 16.65 16.34 10.35
CA SER A 49 16.06 15.54 9.28
C SER A 49 15.80 16.41 8.05
N ASP A 50 15.68 15.77 6.89
CA ASP A 50 15.12 16.36 5.68
C ASP A 50 13.58 16.26 5.62
N GLY A 51 12.94 15.63 6.60
CA GLY A 51 11.49 15.54 6.70
C GLY A 51 10.87 14.41 5.88
N LEU A 52 11.67 13.60 5.20
CA LEU A 52 11.19 12.48 4.41
C LEU A 52 11.14 11.22 5.29
N PHE A 53 9.94 10.71 5.56
CA PHE A 53 9.72 9.50 6.36
C PHE A 53 9.20 8.37 5.46
N THR A 54 10.10 7.48 5.06
CA THR A 54 9.79 6.39 4.14
C THR A 54 9.07 5.22 4.83
N LEU A 55 9.35 4.96 6.11
CA LEU A 55 8.74 3.89 6.90
C LEU A 55 7.74 4.44 7.93
N GLY A 56 6.58 4.87 7.43
CA GLY A 56 5.44 5.34 8.21
C GLY A 56 5.63 6.72 8.82
N ASP A 57 4.53 7.36 9.18
CA ASP A 57 4.54 8.77 9.58
C ASP A 57 4.89 8.99 11.05
N PRO A 58 5.55 10.12 11.37
CA PRO A 58 5.68 10.58 12.73
C PRO A 58 4.29 10.96 13.28
N ALA A 59 3.83 10.34 14.36
CA ALA A 59 2.53 10.72 14.93
C ALA A 59 2.55 12.12 15.54
N GLU A 60 1.36 12.60 15.89
CA GLU A 60 1.11 13.83 16.65
C GLU A 60 1.59 13.72 18.10
N LEU A 61 2.89 13.63 18.31
CA LEU A 61 3.42 13.23 19.62
C LEU A 61 4.60 14.05 20.09
N LEU A 62 4.50 15.38 20.12
CA LEU A 62 5.49 16.16 20.85
C LEU A 62 4.81 17.33 21.57
N LYS A 63 4.25 17.08 22.76
CA LYS A 63 3.68 18.12 23.68
C LYS A 63 4.73 19.08 24.27
N LYS A 64 5.89 19.20 23.62
CA LYS A 64 7.08 19.91 24.06
C LYS A 64 7.65 20.70 22.88
N PRO A 65 8.36 21.82 23.10
CA PRO A 65 9.02 22.57 22.04
C PRO A 65 9.83 21.66 21.09
N VAL A 66 9.43 21.62 19.83
CA VAL A 66 10.12 20.87 18.76
C VAL A 66 10.77 21.82 17.79
N TYR A 67 12.07 21.72 17.66
CA TYR A 67 12.83 22.42 16.64
C TYR A 67 13.26 21.43 15.57
N THR A 68 12.72 21.58 14.37
CA THR A 68 13.21 20.82 13.21
C THR A 68 14.39 21.56 12.59
N ILE A 69 15.45 20.84 12.24
CA ILE A 69 16.71 21.40 11.77
C ILE A 69 17.09 20.64 10.50
N THR A 70 17.33 21.38 9.42
CA THR A 70 17.74 20.79 8.15
C THR A 70 18.83 21.61 7.48
N SER A 71 19.77 20.91 6.87
CA SER A 71 20.75 21.45 5.92
C SER A 71 20.55 20.91 4.51
N ASN A 72 19.55 20.05 4.28
CA ASN A 72 19.25 19.52 2.95
C ASN A 72 18.42 20.55 2.16
N ALA A 73 18.82 20.83 0.92
CA ALA A 73 18.13 21.78 0.04
C ALA A 73 16.81 21.20 -0.53
N SER A 74 16.72 19.87 -0.62
CA SER A 74 15.56 19.14 -1.14
C SER A 74 14.69 18.54 -0.02
N ALA A 75 14.78 19.08 1.20
CA ALA A 75 13.98 18.65 2.34
C ALA A 75 12.48 18.95 2.14
N ASP A 76 11.62 18.13 2.75
CA ASP A 76 10.22 18.48 2.99
C ASP A 76 10.12 19.58 4.06
N PHE A 77 10.35 20.82 3.60
CA PHE A 77 10.29 21.99 4.48
C PHE A 77 8.92 22.21 5.09
N ASP A 78 7.85 21.80 4.42
CA ASP A 78 6.48 22.00 4.91
C ASP A 78 6.14 20.94 5.96
N GLY A 79 6.49 19.67 5.76
CA GLY A 79 6.41 18.63 6.79
C GLY A 79 7.23 18.96 8.03
N LEU A 80 8.48 19.41 7.87
CA LEU A 80 9.31 19.84 8.99
C LEU A 80 8.73 21.07 9.71
N ARG A 81 8.11 22.01 8.99
CA ARG A 81 7.44 23.17 9.61
C ARG A 81 6.19 22.75 10.36
N ARG A 82 5.37 21.87 9.78
CA ARG A 82 4.18 21.28 10.44
C ARG A 82 4.58 20.57 11.73
N MET A 83 5.62 19.74 11.69
CA MET A 83 6.15 19.02 12.86
C MET A 83 6.61 19.98 13.97
N ALA A 84 7.39 21.02 13.64
CA ALA A 84 7.84 22.01 14.62
C ALA A 84 6.68 22.81 15.22
N ALA A 85 5.72 23.23 14.40
CA ALA A 85 4.56 24.01 14.82
C ALA A 85 3.66 23.23 15.79
N LYS A 86 3.41 21.93 15.53
CA LYS A 86 2.66 21.06 16.46
C LYS A 86 3.31 20.97 17.85
N GLY A 87 4.64 21.10 17.92
CA GLY A 87 5.41 21.15 19.17
C GLY A 87 5.55 22.55 19.80
N GLY A 88 5.09 23.61 19.14
CA GLY A 88 5.31 25.00 19.58
C GLY A 88 6.76 25.48 19.40
N GLY A 89 7.54 24.85 18.51
CA GLY A 89 8.84 25.33 18.09
C GLY A 89 8.86 25.78 16.62
N ASN A 90 10.05 25.90 16.03
CA ASN A 90 10.26 26.47 14.69
C ASN A 90 11.20 25.61 13.83
N LEU A 91 11.05 25.71 12.51
CA LEU A 91 11.99 25.17 11.54
C LEU A 91 13.26 26.03 11.46
N ILE A 92 14.41 25.38 11.57
CA ILE A 92 15.74 25.94 11.39
C ILE A 92 16.32 25.41 10.08
N ASN A 93 16.22 26.22 9.02
CA ASN A 93 16.80 25.91 7.71
C ASN A 93 18.22 26.49 7.58
N LEU A 94 19.24 25.65 7.70
CA LEU A 94 20.66 26.04 7.63
C LEU A 94 21.12 26.42 6.21
N ASN A 95 20.31 26.20 5.18
CA ASN A 95 20.56 26.76 3.85
C ASN A 95 20.24 28.26 3.76
N ARG A 96 19.47 28.80 4.72
CA ARG A 96 18.99 30.19 4.72
C ARG A 96 19.48 31.03 5.88
N GLN A 97 20.10 30.42 6.89
CA GLN A 97 20.64 31.11 8.06
C GLN A 97 21.98 30.51 8.48
N THR A 98 22.81 31.32 9.13
CA THR A 98 24.10 30.89 9.67
C THR A 98 23.93 30.09 10.97
N ASN A 99 24.95 29.30 11.35
CA ASN A 99 24.94 28.58 12.63
C ASN A 99 24.75 29.52 13.84
N GLN A 100 25.25 30.76 13.75
CA GLN A 100 25.09 31.74 14.82
C GLN A 100 23.65 32.23 14.95
N GLU A 101 22.97 32.47 13.82
CA GLU A 101 21.54 32.83 13.79
C GLU A 101 20.66 31.65 14.23
N ALA A 102 20.99 30.43 13.83
CA ALA A 102 20.30 29.22 14.28
C ALA A 102 20.39 29.05 15.81
N VAL A 103 21.60 29.19 16.38
CA VAL A 103 21.80 29.13 17.84
C VAL A 103 21.06 30.26 18.55
N ALA A 104 21.04 31.47 17.99
CA ALA A 104 20.25 32.58 18.54
C ALA A 104 18.75 32.24 18.57
N THR A 105 18.23 31.63 17.51
CA THR A 105 16.84 31.17 17.43
C THR A 105 16.53 30.08 18.47
N LEU A 106 17.43 29.12 18.69
CA LEU A 106 17.27 28.07 19.71
C LEU A 106 17.34 28.61 21.14
N THR A 107 18.17 29.61 21.38
CA THR A 107 18.41 30.16 22.73
C THR A 107 17.48 31.31 23.10
N THR A 108 16.69 31.81 22.13
CA THR A 108 15.70 32.86 22.36
C THR A 108 14.33 32.23 22.43
N ALA A 109 13.75 32.21 23.64
CA ALA A 109 12.42 31.68 23.83
C ALA A 109 11.38 32.55 23.09
N THR A 110 10.65 31.95 22.16
CA THR A 110 9.68 32.64 21.31
C THR A 110 8.45 33.03 22.12
N PHE A 111 8.05 34.30 22.04
CA PHE A 111 6.74 34.73 22.55
C PHE A 111 5.65 34.14 21.64
N GLN A 112 4.66 33.48 22.23
CA GLN A 112 3.64 32.76 21.48
C GLN A 112 2.24 32.97 22.08
N PHE A 113 1.24 32.92 21.21
CA PHE A 113 -0.12 32.61 21.62
C PHE A 113 -0.17 31.16 22.10
N MET A 114 -0.80 30.91 23.25
CA MET A 114 -0.90 29.57 23.84
C MET A 114 -2.30 28.98 23.63
N GLU A 115 -3.32 29.64 24.15
CA GLU A 115 -4.70 29.18 24.07
C GLU A 115 -5.69 30.35 24.21
N ALA A 116 -6.91 30.15 23.70
CA ALA A 116 -8.06 31.00 23.97
C ALA A 116 -9.01 30.27 24.92
N ASP A 117 -9.25 30.87 26.09
CA ASP A 117 -10.10 30.32 27.15
C ASP A 117 -11.45 31.06 27.17
N PHE A 118 -12.54 30.30 27.09
CA PHE A 118 -13.91 30.82 27.02
C PHE A 118 -14.90 29.78 27.57
N GLY A 119 -16.07 30.25 28.01
CA GLY A 119 -17.09 29.36 28.60
C GLY A 119 -17.55 28.26 27.63
N ARG A 120 -17.83 27.05 28.15
CA ARG A 120 -18.47 25.97 27.37
C ARG A 120 -19.76 26.51 26.76
N ASN A 121 -19.83 26.57 25.43
CA ASN A 121 -20.91 27.14 24.61
C ASN A 121 -20.87 28.65 24.36
N ALA A 122 -19.81 29.38 24.72
CA ALA A 122 -19.66 30.79 24.34
C ALA A 122 -19.30 30.95 22.86
N PHE A 123 -18.38 30.12 22.38
CA PHE A 123 -17.87 30.11 21.01
C PHE A 123 -17.77 28.67 20.48
N LYS A 124 -17.84 28.52 19.15
CA LYS A 124 -17.53 27.31 18.39
C LYS A 124 -16.47 27.62 17.33
N ASP A 125 -15.74 26.59 16.89
CA ASP A 125 -14.79 26.67 15.78
C ASP A 125 -13.81 27.86 15.90
N VAL A 126 -13.09 27.94 17.03
CA VAL A 126 -12.18 29.04 17.33
C VAL A 126 -10.78 28.72 16.83
N TYR A 127 -10.19 29.64 16.05
CA TYR A 127 -8.87 29.49 15.44
C TYR A 127 -8.00 30.74 15.65
N PRO A 128 -6.66 30.61 15.70
CA PRO A 128 -5.90 29.35 15.76
C PRO A 128 -6.21 28.52 17.01
N ALA A 129 -6.33 27.20 16.83
CA ALA A 129 -6.66 26.25 17.91
C ALA A 129 -5.40 25.67 18.59
N THR A 130 -4.22 25.95 18.04
CA THR A 130 -2.92 25.49 18.52
C THR A 130 -2.04 26.69 18.87
N PRO A 131 -1.01 26.49 19.72
CA PRO A 131 -0.02 27.53 19.98
C PRO A 131 0.64 28.05 18.70
N GLN A 132 0.86 29.36 18.61
CA GLN A 132 1.47 30.00 17.45
C GLN A 132 2.52 31.03 17.88
N PRO A 133 3.75 31.00 17.34
CA PRO A 133 4.76 32.02 17.60
C PRO A 133 4.30 33.38 17.07
N LEU A 134 4.63 34.45 17.79
CA LEU A 134 4.28 35.82 17.44
C LEU A 134 5.55 36.66 17.24
N ALA A 135 5.65 37.33 16.10
CA ALA A 135 6.73 38.27 15.84
C ALA A 135 6.42 39.66 16.40
N ILE A 136 7.46 40.40 16.77
CA ILE A 136 7.32 41.80 17.22
C ILE A 136 6.76 42.64 16.06
N GLY A 137 5.61 43.26 16.28
CA GLY A 137 4.94 44.12 15.29
C GLY A 137 3.94 43.38 14.39
N GLU A 138 3.76 42.07 14.58
CA GLU A 138 2.73 41.29 13.90
C GLU A 138 1.34 41.56 14.50
N VAL A 139 0.31 41.51 13.65
CA VAL A 139 -1.09 41.61 14.08
C VAL A 139 -1.63 40.21 14.30
N PHE A 140 -1.83 39.84 15.56
CA PHE A 140 -2.50 38.59 15.92
C PHE A 140 -3.99 38.66 15.56
N THR A 141 -4.51 37.58 14.96
CA THR A 141 -5.94 37.46 14.61
C THR A 141 -6.50 36.15 15.15
N LEU A 142 -7.56 36.24 15.93
CA LEU A 142 -8.37 35.09 16.38
C LEU A 142 -9.75 35.17 15.72
N THR A 143 -10.23 34.07 15.17
CA THR A 143 -11.59 33.94 14.62
C THR A 143 -12.38 32.87 15.34
N GLY A 144 -13.71 32.99 15.37
CA GLY A 144 -14.58 32.02 16.03
C GLY A 144 -16.05 32.38 15.91
N ARG A 145 -16.94 31.39 16.13
CA ARG A 145 -18.39 31.55 15.98
C ARG A 145 -19.04 31.74 17.35
N ILE A 146 -19.37 32.98 17.69
CA ILE A 146 -20.08 33.32 18.92
C ILE A 146 -21.48 32.69 18.95
N GLN A 147 -21.88 32.13 20.09
CA GLN A 147 -23.19 31.46 20.26
C GLN A 147 -24.20 32.30 21.05
N ALA A 148 -23.78 33.48 21.53
CA ALA A 148 -24.58 34.42 22.31
C ALA A 148 -24.38 35.85 21.77
N PRO A 149 -25.26 36.82 22.11
CA PRO A 149 -25.08 38.21 21.70
C PRO A 149 -23.80 38.87 22.24
N GLU A 150 -23.30 38.39 23.38
CA GLU A 150 -22.10 38.87 24.06
C GLU A 150 -21.43 37.71 24.80
N ALA A 151 -20.11 37.60 24.70
CA ALA A 151 -19.32 36.61 25.42
C ALA A 151 -17.86 37.07 25.61
N ASP A 152 -17.24 36.61 26.69
CA ASP A 152 -15.84 36.89 27.01
C ASP A 152 -14.91 35.78 26.52
N VAL A 153 -13.74 36.17 26.02
CA VAL A 153 -12.64 35.28 25.64
C VAL A 153 -11.33 35.81 26.27
N THR A 154 -10.60 34.91 26.92
CA THR A 154 -9.29 35.21 27.52
C THR A 154 -8.19 34.61 26.65
N LEU A 155 -7.35 35.46 26.06
CA LEU A 155 -6.18 35.03 25.29
C LEU A 155 -5.01 34.85 26.25
N LYS A 156 -4.36 33.69 26.22
CA LYS A 156 -3.17 33.41 27.04
C LYS A 156 -1.93 33.42 26.17
N PHE A 157 -0.91 34.12 26.63
CA PHE A 157 0.37 34.25 25.94
C PHE A 157 1.51 33.79 26.85
N GLY A 158 2.58 33.29 26.24
CA GLY A 158 3.67 32.70 26.98
C GLY A 158 4.99 32.67 26.25
N VAL A 159 6.01 32.24 26.98
CA VAL A 159 7.39 32.06 26.52
C VAL A 159 7.87 30.72 27.05
N GLY A 160 8.39 29.85 26.17
CA GLY A 160 8.91 28.53 26.57
C GLY A 160 7.87 27.65 27.28
N GLY A 161 6.63 27.65 26.78
CA GLY A 161 5.52 26.85 27.34
C GLY A 161 4.97 27.37 28.68
N ARG A 162 5.52 28.44 29.25
CA ARG A 162 5.02 29.07 30.47
C ARG A 162 4.17 30.29 30.12
N GLN A 163 2.95 30.36 30.65
CA GLN A 163 2.12 31.56 30.54
C GLN A 163 2.81 32.74 31.23
N THR A 164 2.99 33.82 30.49
CA THR A 164 3.59 35.08 30.96
C THR A 164 2.61 36.25 30.92
N GLY A 165 1.49 36.12 30.21
CA GLY A 165 0.45 37.14 30.13
C GLY A 165 -0.90 36.57 29.72
N GLU A 166 -1.94 37.36 29.97
CA GLU A 166 -3.29 37.09 29.49
C GLU A 166 -3.99 38.41 29.14
N GLU A 167 -4.93 38.34 28.20
CA GLU A 167 -5.74 39.48 27.75
C GLU A 167 -7.20 39.04 27.67
N LEU A 168 -8.07 39.74 28.39
CA LEU A 168 -9.52 39.51 28.39
C LEU A 168 -10.19 40.42 27.37
N LEU A 169 -10.93 39.83 26.43
CA LEU A 169 -11.70 40.53 25.41
C LEU A 169 -13.18 40.15 25.53
N THR A 170 -14.04 41.16 25.48
CA THR A 170 -15.50 40.97 25.38
C THR A 170 -15.92 41.15 23.92
N VAL A 171 -16.50 40.11 23.32
CA VAL A 171 -16.97 40.10 21.93
C VAL A 171 -18.48 40.26 21.92
N ARG A 172 -19.01 41.19 21.12
CA ARG A 172 -20.45 41.43 20.97
C ARG A 172 -20.85 41.40 19.50
N THR A 173 -22.00 40.80 19.21
CA THR A 173 -22.54 40.78 17.85
C THR A 173 -22.89 42.17 17.32
N MET A 174 -23.20 43.11 18.22
CA MET A 174 -23.51 44.50 17.86
C MET A 174 -22.29 45.30 17.38
N ASP A 175 -21.08 44.84 17.68
CA ASP A 175 -19.83 45.48 17.25
C ASP A 175 -19.34 44.93 15.89
N ALA A 176 -20.17 44.11 15.22
CA ALA A 176 -19.86 43.54 13.92
C ALA A 176 -19.62 44.63 12.87
N ASN A 177 -18.51 44.51 12.16
CA ASN A 177 -18.14 45.41 11.09
C ASN A 177 -18.50 44.78 9.74
N GLU A 178 -19.55 45.27 9.10
CA GLU A 178 -20.05 44.79 7.79
C GLU A 178 -19.06 45.02 6.63
N THR A 179 -17.99 45.81 6.82
CA THR A 179 -16.98 46.05 5.77
C THR A 179 -15.93 44.93 5.66
N ILE A 180 -15.89 44.02 6.64
CA ILE A 180 -14.95 42.89 6.67
C ILE A 180 -15.75 41.61 6.45
N ASP A 181 -15.31 40.80 5.48
CA ASP A 181 -15.84 39.45 5.27
C ASP A 181 -15.33 38.51 6.38
N LEU A 182 -16.04 38.50 7.51
CA LEU A 182 -15.68 37.73 8.70
C LEU A 182 -15.78 36.22 8.47
N GLU A 183 -16.76 35.78 7.68
CA GLU A 183 -16.98 34.38 7.33
C GLU A 183 -15.80 33.82 6.54
N ARG A 184 -15.35 34.55 5.52
CA ARG A 184 -14.20 34.13 4.71
C ARG A 184 -12.90 34.13 5.51
N ARG A 185 -12.69 35.11 6.41
CA ARG A 185 -11.50 35.12 7.28
C ARG A 185 -11.48 33.93 8.24
N TRP A 186 -12.63 33.58 8.80
CA TRP A 186 -12.78 32.38 9.62
C TRP A 186 -12.48 31.12 8.81
N ALA A 187 -13.03 31.02 7.60
CA ALA A 187 -12.83 29.86 6.73
C ALA A 187 -11.34 29.67 6.35
N TYR A 188 -10.59 30.74 6.06
CA TYR A 188 -9.14 30.64 5.84
C TYR A 188 -8.37 30.15 7.07
N GLN A 189 -8.74 30.56 8.28
CA GLN A 189 -8.08 30.06 9.49
C GLN A 189 -8.43 28.60 9.79
N LYS A 190 -9.69 28.19 9.56
CA LYS A 190 -10.08 26.78 9.64
C LYS A 190 -9.35 25.93 8.58
N TYR A 191 -9.24 26.43 7.34
CA TYR A 191 -8.49 25.76 6.28
C TYR A 191 -7.01 25.59 6.65
N ALA A 192 -6.38 26.63 7.21
CA ALA A 192 -5.00 26.56 7.68
C ALA A 192 -4.81 25.55 8.84
N TYR A 193 -5.81 25.44 9.72
CA TYR A 193 -5.81 24.44 10.79
C TYR A 193 -5.94 23.01 10.25
N LEU A 194 -6.90 22.76 9.35
CA LEU A 194 -7.07 21.45 8.71
C LEU A 194 -5.81 21.06 7.91
N GLY A 195 -5.17 22.01 7.23
CA GLY A 195 -3.92 21.80 6.50
C GLY A 195 -2.71 21.45 7.37
N MET A 196 -2.82 21.49 8.71
CA MET A 196 -1.78 20.93 9.59
C MET A 196 -1.69 19.40 9.51
N ASP A 197 -2.76 18.75 9.02
CA ASP A 197 -2.82 17.33 8.69
C ASP A 197 -3.61 17.18 7.39
N GLN A 198 -2.99 17.62 6.28
CA GLN A 198 -3.65 17.73 4.98
C GLN A 198 -4.12 16.37 4.46
N GLU A 199 -3.32 15.31 4.60
CA GLU A 199 -3.66 13.97 4.11
C GLU A 199 -4.99 13.48 4.69
N ARG A 200 -5.16 13.59 6.02
CA ARG A 200 -6.41 13.17 6.67
C ARG A 200 -7.58 14.11 6.43
N ASN A 201 -7.30 15.40 6.25
CA ASN A 201 -8.34 16.43 6.18
C ASN A 201 -8.61 16.90 4.74
N GLN A 202 -8.02 16.29 3.71
CA GLN A 202 -8.09 16.78 2.34
C GLN A 202 -9.55 16.94 1.88
N GLY A 203 -10.40 15.94 2.12
CA GLY A 203 -11.84 16.02 1.84
C GLY A 203 -12.51 17.20 2.53
N SER A 204 -12.37 17.32 3.85
CA SER A 204 -12.92 18.44 4.63
C SER A 204 -12.34 19.81 4.21
N MET A 205 -11.09 19.87 3.76
CA MET A 205 -10.46 21.09 3.24
C MET A 205 -11.08 21.51 1.92
N VAL A 206 -11.30 20.55 1.01
CA VAL A 206 -11.97 20.77 -0.28
C VAL A 206 -13.42 21.19 -0.07
N GLU A 207 -14.18 20.49 0.78
CA GLU A 207 -15.56 20.85 1.14
C GLU A 207 -15.66 22.27 1.72
N LEU A 208 -14.78 22.60 2.68
CA LEU A 208 -14.74 23.94 3.27
C LEU A 208 -14.43 25.00 2.22
N ALA A 209 -13.47 24.73 1.35
CA ALA A 209 -13.09 25.64 0.28
C ALA A 209 -14.23 25.82 -0.75
N LYS A 210 -14.95 24.75 -1.11
CA LYS A 210 -16.16 24.79 -1.95
C LYS A 210 -17.26 25.61 -1.28
N ALA A 211 -17.58 25.32 -0.01
CA ALA A 211 -18.66 25.98 0.75
C ALA A 211 -18.46 27.50 0.93
N PHE A 212 -17.21 27.96 1.07
CA PHE A 212 -16.87 29.38 1.26
C PHE A 212 -16.22 30.03 0.03
N THR A 213 -16.21 29.35 -1.12
CA THR A 213 -15.62 29.84 -2.38
C THR A 213 -14.17 30.34 -2.19
N LEU A 214 -13.36 29.55 -1.47
CA LEU A 214 -11.95 29.83 -1.24
C LEU A 214 -11.13 29.32 -2.42
N VAL A 215 -10.18 30.14 -2.87
CA VAL A 215 -9.15 29.72 -3.83
C VAL A 215 -7.95 29.28 -3.01
N THR A 216 -7.58 28.01 -3.15
CA THR A 216 -6.56 27.36 -2.34
C THR A 216 -5.68 26.48 -3.24
N PRO A 217 -4.53 25.96 -2.76
CA PRO A 217 -3.77 24.99 -3.54
C PRO A 217 -4.59 23.76 -3.96
N LEU A 218 -5.66 23.44 -3.24
CA LEU A 218 -6.57 22.31 -3.52
C LEU A 218 -7.83 22.71 -4.32
N THR A 219 -8.02 24.00 -4.62
CA THR A 219 -9.24 24.49 -5.30
C THR A 219 -8.94 25.59 -6.29
N SER A 220 -9.35 25.38 -7.54
CA SER A 220 -9.28 26.37 -8.60
C SER A 220 -10.59 27.17 -8.69
N LEU A 221 -10.50 28.45 -9.07
CA LEU A 221 -11.68 29.24 -9.40
C LEU A 221 -12.08 28.95 -10.85
N ILE A 222 -13.28 28.41 -11.04
CA ILE A 222 -13.87 28.19 -12.35
C ILE A 222 -15.15 29.01 -12.49
N VAL A 223 -15.39 29.54 -13.69
CA VAL A 223 -16.63 30.26 -14.02
C VAL A 223 -17.53 29.27 -14.75
N LEU A 224 -18.67 28.96 -14.13
CA LEU A 224 -19.64 27.97 -14.60
C LEU A 224 -20.86 28.69 -15.16
N GLU A 225 -21.16 28.49 -16.43
CA GLU A 225 -22.25 29.14 -17.14
C GLU A 225 -23.42 28.18 -17.42
N THR A 226 -23.15 26.88 -17.44
CA THR A 226 -24.14 25.84 -17.80
C THR A 226 -24.28 24.78 -16.71
N VAL A 227 -25.42 24.07 -16.70
CA VAL A 227 -25.66 22.93 -15.79
C VAL A 227 -24.59 21.84 -15.95
N ASP A 228 -24.09 21.63 -17.17
CA ASP A 228 -23.04 20.65 -17.46
C ASP A 228 -21.76 20.99 -16.70
N ASP A 229 -21.39 22.28 -16.65
CA ASP A 229 -20.20 22.74 -15.94
C ASP A 229 -20.35 22.49 -14.41
N TYR A 230 -21.55 22.67 -13.86
CA TYR A 230 -21.82 22.38 -12.44
C TYR A 230 -21.74 20.89 -12.12
N LEU A 231 -22.22 20.03 -13.04
CA LEU A 231 -22.17 18.57 -12.89
C LEU A 231 -20.74 18.05 -12.96
N GLU A 232 -19.96 18.51 -13.93
CA GLU A 232 -18.57 18.08 -14.12
C GLU A 232 -17.70 18.34 -12.88
N HIS A 233 -17.87 19.50 -12.24
CA HIS A 233 -17.10 19.88 -11.06
C HIS A 233 -17.79 19.55 -9.73
N GLN A 234 -18.99 18.96 -9.79
CA GLN A 234 -19.82 18.64 -8.63
C GLN A 234 -19.96 19.83 -7.68
N ILE A 235 -20.33 20.98 -8.25
CA ILE A 235 -20.54 22.24 -7.54
C ILE A 235 -22.04 22.50 -7.52
N PHE A 236 -22.61 22.69 -6.33
CA PHE A 236 -24.04 22.96 -6.20
C PHE A 236 -24.40 24.29 -6.88
N PRO A 237 -25.36 24.29 -7.83
CA PRO A 237 -25.55 25.45 -8.69
C PRO A 237 -26.52 26.52 -8.11
N PRO A 238 -26.54 27.73 -8.70
CA PRO A 238 -27.57 28.75 -8.43
C PRO A 238 -28.99 28.25 -8.66
N GLU A 239 -29.98 28.91 -8.04
CA GLU A 239 -31.40 28.52 -8.04
C GLU A 239 -31.97 28.23 -9.45
N GLU A 240 -31.47 28.93 -10.48
CA GLU A 240 -31.87 28.76 -11.87
C GLU A 240 -31.57 27.36 -12.46
N PHE A 241 -30.56 26.66 -11.93
CA PHE A 241 -30.03 25.41 -12.45
C PHE A 241 -30.26 24.20 -11.53
N GLN A 242 -30.77 24.41 -10.32
CA GLN A 242 -30.89 23.38 -9.29
C GLN A 242 -31.79 22.21 -9.68
N GLU A 243 -32.95 22.47 -10.30
CA GLU A 243 -33.90 21.41 -10.68
C GLU A 243 -33.30 20.47 -11.74
N GLU A 244 -32.64 21.02 -12.75
CA GLU A 244 -31.98 20.23 -13.80
C GLU A 244 -30.75 19.49 -13.27
N TYR A 245 -29.94 20.14 -12.44
CA TYR A 245 -28.77 19.54 -11.80
C TYR A 245 -29.15 18.33 -10.93
N LEU A 246 -30.13 18.49 -10.03
CA LEU A 246 -30.59 17.41 -9.16
C LEU A 246 -31.15 16.23 -9.96
N ALA A 247 -31.89 16.52 -11.04
CA ALA A 247 -32.42 15.48 -11.92
C ALA A 247 -31.30 14.68 -12.61
N ARG A 248 -30.23 15.35 -13.04
CA ARG A 248 -29.08 14.70 -13.71
C ARG A 248 -28.17 13.96 -12.74
N ILE A 249 -27.91 14.49 -11.54
CA ILE A 249 -27.21 13.75 -10.49
C ILE A 249 -27.96 12.48 -10.13
N THR A 250 -29.28 12.56 -9.92
CA THR A 250 -30.09 11.36 -9.61
C THR A 250 -30.01 10.30 -10.72
N GLU A 251 -29.86 10.72 -11.99
CA GLU A 251 -29.67 9.79 -13.11
C GLU A 251 -28.24 9.23 -13.16
N GLN A 252 -27.21 10.04 -12.88
CA GLN A 252 -25.82 9.59 -12.75
C GLN A 252 -25.66 8.58 -11.61
N GLU A 253 -26.28 8.81 -10.44
CA GLU A 253 -26.30 7.88 -9.32
C GLU A 253 -26.94 6.55 -9.71
N LYS A 254 -28.09 6.57 -10.40
CA LYS A 254 -28.72 5.34 -10.90
C LYS A 254 -27.86 4.61 -11.92
N GLN A 255 -27.18 5.34 -12.80
CA GLN A 255 -26.31 4.74 -13.79
C GLN A 255 -25.08 4.11 -13.13
N THR A 256 -24.51 4.78 -12.12
CA THR A 256 -23.41 4.27 -11.30
C THR A 256 -23.82 3.00 -10.57
N GLU A 257 -24.96 3.01 -9.89
CA GLU A 257 -25.50 1.82 -9.20
C GLU A 257 -25.79 0.66 -10.17
N ARG A 258 -26.27 0.97 -11.37
CA ARG A 258 -26.47 -0.04 -12.41
C ARG A 258 -25.15 -0.64 -12.88
N THR A 259 -24.16 0.18 -13.17
CA THR A 259 -22.81 -0.26 -13.57
C THR A 259 -22.19 -1.12 -12.48
N ARG A 260 -22.26 -0.66 -11.22
CA ARG A 260 -21.85 -1.41 -10.03
C ARG A 260 -22.51 -2.80 -9.95
N GLN A 261 -23.83 -2.87 -10.16
CA GLN A 261 -24.54 -4.14 -10.16
C GLN A 261 -24.16 -5.04 -11.34
N ASP A 262 -23.89 -4.47 -12.52
CA ASP A 262 -23.44 -5.20 -13.70
C ASP A 262 -22.04 -5.82 -13.46
N HIS A 263 -21.12 -5.07 -12.83
CA HIS A 263 -19.81 -5.57 -12.40
C HIS A 263 -19.92 -6.76 -11.43
N ILE A 264 -20.77 -6.63 -10.41
CA ILE A 264 -21.04 -7.72 -9.45
C ILE A 264 -21.59 -8.94 -10.20
N ASN A 265 -22.57 -8.75 -11.10
CA ASN A 265 -23.15 -9.84 -11.87
C ASN A 265 -22.12 -10.58 -12.75
N GLN A 266 -21.17 -9.86 -13.34
CA GLN A 266 -20.06 -10.47 -14.09
C GLN A 266 -19.19 -11.35 -13.16
N ALA A 267 -18.76 -10.82 -12.02
CA ALA A 267 -17.98 -11.57 -11.05
C ALA A 267 -18.71 -12.84 -10.59
N LEU A 268 -20.03 -12.76 -10.34
CA LEU A 268 -20.85 -13.90 -9.93
C LEU A 268 -21.03 -14.97 -11.04
N ALA A 269 -21.00 -14.56 -12.31
CA ALA A 269 -21.03 -15.46 -13.45
C ALA A 269 -19.71 -16.22 -13.57
N GLU A 270 -18.58 -15.51 -13.52
CA GLU A 270 -17.24 -16.12 -13.54
C GLU A 270 -17.02 -17.01 -12.30
N TYR A 271 -17.56 -16.63 -11.14
CA TYR A 271 -17.52 -17.45 -9.93
C TYR A 271 -18.36 -18.72 -10.06
N GLN A 272 -19.47 -18.69 -10.82
CA GLN A 272 -20.24 -19.89 -11.12
C GLN A 272 -19.39 -20.90 -11.88
N GLU A 273 -18.57 -20.46 -12.84
CA GLU A 273 -17.67 -21.36 -13.57
C GLU A 273 -16.65 -22.03 -12.64
N ARG A 274 -16.16 -21.31 -11.62
CA ARG A 274 -15.31 -21.90 -10.58
C ARG A 274 -16.07 -22.95 -9.76
N ILE A 275 -17.31 -22.66 -9.35
CA ILE A 275 -18.17 -23.63 -8.64
C ILE A 275 -18.40 -24.88 -9.50
N ASP A 276 -18.67 -24.71 -10.80
CA ASP A 276 -18.90 -25.82 -11.72
C ASP A 276 -17.64 -26.68 -11.91
N TRP A 277 -16.47 -26.04 -12.06
CA TRP A 277 -15.18 -26.73 -12.06
C TRP A 277 -14.96 -27.52 -10.76
N TRP A 278 -15.21 -26.89 -9.60
CA TRP A 278 -15.02 -27.52 -8.30
C TRP A 278 -15.96 -28.72 -8.10
N ASN A 279 -17.17 -28.67 -8.66
CA ASN A 279 -18.12 -29.78 -8.64
C ASN A 279 -17.83 -30.88 -9.67
N THR A 280 -16.85 -30.69 -10.56
CA THR A 280 -16.47 -31.67 -11.58
C THR A 280 -15.51 -32.72 -11.03
N ASP A 281 -15.80 -33.99 -11.29
CA ASP A 281 -14.90 -35.10 -10.96
C ASP A 281 -13.91 -35.34 -12.11
N PHE A 282 -12.62 -35.21 -11.83
CA PHE A 282 -11.55 -35.41 -12.82
C PHE A 282 -10.95 -36.82 -12.66
N PRO A 283 -11.20 -37.76 -13.60
CA PRO A 283 -10.80 -39.15 -13.47
C PRO A 283 -9.28 -39.38 -13.55
N GLY A 284 -8.50 -38.36 -13.91
CA GLY A 284 -7.05 -38.41 -14.02
C GLY A 284 -6.55 -39.33 -15.12
N TRP A 285 -5.32 -39.80 -14.97
CA TRP A 285 -4.69 -40.77 -15.88
C TRP A 285 -5.14 -42.20 -15.57
N PRO A 286 -5.32 -43.07 -16.59
CA PRO A 286 -5.60 -44.49 -16.35
C PRO A 286 -4.46 -45.11 -15.53
N LYS A 287 -4.80 -46.00 -14.58
CA LYS A 287 -3.90 -46.60 -13.57
C LYS A 287 -2.58 -47.23 -14.08
N ASN A 288 -2.40 -47.34 -15.40
CA ASN A 288 -1.23 -47.91 -16.07
C ASN A 288 -0.37 -46.86 -16.83
N ALA A 289 -0.68 -45.57 -16.74
CA ALA A 289 -0.03 -44.52 -17.53
C ALA A 289 1.43 -44.24 -17.11
N LEU A 290 1.77 -44.46 -15.84
CA LEU A 290 3.15 -44.29 -15.32
C LEU A 290 4.15 -45.35 -15.83
N GLY A 291 3.73 -46.29 -16.68
CA GLY A 291 4.57 -47.35 -17.25
C GLY A 291 4.76 -47.30 -18.78
N GLN A 292 4.36 -46.22 -19.46
CA GLN A 292 4.58 -46.05 -20.91
C GLN A 292 5.28 -44.74 -21.29
N ALA A 293 5.88 -44.06 -20.31
CA ALA A 293 6.80 -42.93 -20.54
C ALA A 293 8.28 -43.35 -20.36
N GLU A 294 8.62 -44.59 -20.73
CA GLU A 294 10.01 -45.01 -20.93
C GLU A 294 10.23 -45.41 -22.39
N ASP A 295 11.24 -44.76 -22.97
CA ASP A 295 11.95 -45.08 -24.21
C ASP A 295 11.37 -44.57 -25.55
N THR A 296 11.47 -43.24 -25.73
CA THR A 296 12.18 -42.73 -26.92
C THR A 296 13.49 -42.13 -26.44
N GLY A 297 14.52 -42.97 -26.33
CA GLY A 297 15.80 -42.63 -25.74
C GLY A 297 16.50 -41.41 -26.33
N ALA A 298 16.89 -40.50 -25.44
CA ALA A 298 18.10 -39.71 -25.53
C ALA A 298 18.65 -39.51 -24.11
N SER A 299 19.57 -40.37 -23.71
CA SER A 299 20.47 -40.07 -22.59
C SER A 299 21.50 -39.04 -23.09
N GLY A 300 21.35 -37.78 -22.69
CA GLY A 300 22.36 -36.75 -22.95
C GLY A 300 21.95 -35.39 -22.39
N GLY A 301 22.77 -34.89 -21.45
CA GLY A 301 23.06 -33.49 -21.12
C GLY A 301 21.97 -32.42 -21.24
N PHE A 302 21.77 -31.67 -20.14
CA PHE A 302 21.26 -30.30 -20.15
C PHE A 302 21.89 -29.50 -21.31
N GLY A 303 21.04 -28.94 -22.18
CA GLY A 303 21.46 -28.07 -23.28
C GLY A 303 20.31 -27.72 -24.25
N SER A 304 19.96 -26.44 -24.28
CA SER A 304 19.15 -25.67 -25.25
C SER A 304 17.72 -26.13 -25.55
N ALA A 305 16.79 -25.21 -25.30
CA ALA A 305 15.43 -25.21 -25.84
C ALA A 305 15.49 -25.03 -27.36
N ASP A 306 15.39 -26.12 -28.10
CA ASP A 306 15.19 -26.15 -29.56
C ASP A 306 14.88 -27.59 -29.98
N ASP A 307 13.83 -28.24 -29.44
CA ASP A 307 13.31 -29.48 -30.02
C ASP A 307 11.91 -29.85 -29.52
N TRP A 308 10.84 -29.26 -30.06
CA TRP A 308 9.57 -29.95 -30.37
C TRP A 308 8.86 -29.21 -31.51
N GLY A 309 8.76 -29.90 -32.65
CA GLY A 309 8.33 -29.35 -33.93
C GLY A 309 6.88 -28.87 -33.97
N GLU A 310 6.69 -27.77 -34.71
CA GLU A 310 5.43 -27.30 -35.24
C GLU A 310 4.75 -28.41 -36.06
N GLU A 311 3.64 -28.95 -35.54
CA GLU A 311 2.63 -29.54 -36.41
C GLU A 311 1.74 -28.38 -36.86
N GLU A 312 2.01 -27.85 -38.05
CA GLU A 312 1.10 -26.93 -38.75
C GLU A 312 -0.27 -27.61 -38.90
N VAL A 313 -1.20 -27.28 -38.00
CA VAL A 313 -2.63 -27.49 -38.26
C VAL A 313 -3.09 -26.31 -39.10
N GLU A 314 -3.26 -26.55 -40.39
CA GLU A 314 -3.85 -25.62 -41.34
C GLU A 314 -5.30 -25.31 -40.91
N ILE A 315 -5.51 -24.20 -40.19
CA ILE A 315 -6.83 -23.68 -39.87
C ILE A 315 -7.23 -22.74 -41.02
N GLU A 316 -8.22 -23.17 -41.80
CA GLU A 316 -8.84 -22.39 -42.87
C GLU A 316 -9.62 -21.21 -42.24
N TYR A 317 -9.05 -20.00 -42.31
CA TYR A 317 -9.72 -18.77 -41.87
C TYR A 317 -10.76 -18.33 -42.91
N ASP A 318 -12.02 -18.26 -42.49
CA ASP A 318 -13.09 -17.66 -43.28
C ASP A 318 -12.89 -16.12 -43.31
N GLU A 319 -12.48 -15.59 -44.46
CA GLU A 319 -12.24 -14.15 -44.70
C GLU A 319 -13.56 -13.36 -44.64
N ALA A 320 -13.87 -12.77 -43.49
CA ALA A 320 -14.80 -11.64 -43.44
C ALA A 320 -14.48 -10.75 -42.24
N TYR A 321 -13.54 -9.81 -42.40
CA TYR A 321 -13.59 -8.41 -41.91
C TYR A 321 -12.31 -7.70 -42.34
N ALA A 322 -12.26 -7.28 -43.61
CA ALA A 322 -11.21 -6.40 -44.12
C ALA A 322 -11.51 -4.94 -43.70
N ALA A 323 -10.63 -4.34 -42.90
CA ALA A 323 -10.55 -2.89 -42.73
C ALA A 323 -9.47 -2.31 -43.67
N PRO A 324 -9.67 -1.10 -44.24
CA PRO A 324 -8.94 -0.66 -45.42
C PRO A 324 -7.56 -0.08 -45.10
N THR A 325 -6.54 -0.52 -45.84
CA THR A 325 -5.22 0.12 -45.91
C THR A 325 -5.28 1.35 -46.84
N GLY A 326 -5.18 2.54 -46.26
CA GLY A 326 -5.02 3.80 -46.98
C GLY A 326 -3.73 4.51 -46.58
N SER A 327 -2.73 4.49 -47.46
CA SER A 327 -1.48 5.23 -47.36
C SER A 327 -1.69 6.73 -47.50
N VAL A 328 -1.22 7.53 -46.54
CA VAL A 328 -1.00 8.98 -46.70
C VAL A 328 0.35 9.37 -46.11
N GLU A 329 1.19 9.98 -46.95
CA GLU A 329 2.50 10.52 -46.62
C GLU A 329 2.42 11.58 -45.49
N ARG A 330 3.27 11.44 -44.46
CA ARG A 330 3.47 12.46 -43.43
C ARG A 330 4.41 13.57 -43.94
N SER A 331 3.93 14.81 -43.90
CA SER A 331 4.77 16.00 -43.85
C SER A 331 4.79 16.51 -42.41
N ALA A 332 5.98 16.74 -41.84
CA ALA A 332 6.17 17.32 -40.52
C ALA A 332 5.80 18.81 -40.49
N PRO A 333 5.34 19.32 -39.34
CA PRO A 333 5.98 20.51 -38.77
C PRO A 333 6.30 20.37 -37.27
N ALA A 334 7.07 21.35 -36.82
CA ALA A 334 7.87 21.40 -35.60
C ALA A 334 7.09 21.60 -34.29
N SER A 335 7.75 21.17 -33.21
CA SER A 335 7.72 21.58 -31.80
C SER A 335 6.73 22.66 -31.36
N ASP A 336 5.98 22.35 -30.29
CA ASP A 336 5.97 23.15 -29.05
C ASP A 336 5.56 22.25 -27.88
N GLU A 337 6.33 22.35 -26.78
CA GLU A 337 6.13 21.65 -25.51
C GLU A 337 4.99 22.29 -24.71
N ALA A 338 4.06 21.46 -24.21
CA ALA A 338 3.19 21.79 -23.08
C ALA A 338 2.73 20.48 -22.41
N SER A 339 3.27 20.23 -21.22
CA SER A 339 2.90 19.16 -20.30
C SER A 339 1.50 19.42 -19.74
N TYR A 340 0.59 18.45 -19.91
CA TYR A 340 -0.69 18.39 -19.20
C TYR A 340 -0.62 17.24 -18.20
N GLU A 341 -0.58 17.59 -16.92
CA GLU A 341 -0.84 16.69 -15.79
C GLU A 341 -2.37 16.58 -15.62
N MET A 342 -2.86 15.37 -15.39
CA MET A 342 -4.27 15.04 -15.27
C MET A 342 -4.48 14.43 -13.89
N ASP A 343 -5.14 15.18 -13.00
CA ASP A 343 -5.51 14.77 -11.63
C ASP A 343 -6.73 13.84 -11.68
N SER A 344 -6.63 12.69 -10.98
CA SER A 344 -7.78 11.86 -10.62
C SER A 344 -8.46 12.43 -9.38
N PHE A 345 -9.80 12.41 -9.36
CA PHE A 345 -10.62 12.74 -8.21
C PHE A 345 -11.60 11.59 -7.97
N GLY A 346 -11.26 10.69 -7.05
CA GLY A 346 -12.19 9.73 -6.47
C GLY A 346 -12.95 10.35 -5.29
N MET A 347 -14.28 10.32 -5.34
CA MET A 347 -15.18 10.67 -4.25
C MET A 347 -15.68 9.41 -3.55
N ALA A 348 -15.75 9.45 -2.22
CA ALA A 348 -16.64 8.60 -1.43
C ALA A 348 -17.20 9.41 -0.26
N ASP A 349 -18.53 9.43 -0.17
CA ASP A 349 -19.31 10.03 0.91
C ASP A 349 -19.38 9.11 2.14
N ASP A 350 -19.26 9.75 3.30
CA ASP A 350 -19.47 9.26 4.66
C ASP A 350 -20.93 9.47 5.08
N ASP A 351 -21.48 8.58 5.91
CA ASP A 351 -22.35 9.02 7.00
C ASP A 351 -22.47 7.96 8.13
N SER A 352 -21.87 8.33 9.28
CA SER A 352 -22.52 8.42 10.62
C SER A 352 -22.18 7.39 11.72
N TRP A 353 -21.16 7.76 12.51
CA TRP A 353 -21.08 7.93 13.99
C TRP A 353 -21.92 7.07 14.96
N GLY A 354 -21.22 6.38 15.86
CA GLY A 354 -21.77 5.89 17.14
C GLY A 354 -20.73 5.38 18.16
N GLU A 355 -20.27 6.30 19.04
CA GLU A 355 -19.75 6.14 20.41
C GLU A 355 -18.83 4.96 20.83
N GLU A 356 -17.62 5.30 21.30
CA GLU A 356 -16.75 4.42 22.11
C GLU A 356 -17.44 3.90 23.39
N PRO A 357 -17.00 2.74 23.94
CA PRO A 357 -16.14 2.87 25.11
C PRO A 357 -14.98 1.86 25.22
N SER A 358 -13.88 2.39 25.73
CA SER A 358 -12.76 1.71 26.38
C SER A 358 -13.12 0.51 27.28
N ALA A 359 -12.43 -0.63 27.09
CA ALA A 359 -11.87 -1.46 28.17
C ALA A 359 -11.07 -2.67 27.61
N ARG A 360 -9.73 -2.55 27.60
CA ARG A 360 -8.83 -3.71 27.60
C ARG A 360 -8.70 -4.23 29.03
N THR A 361 -9.14 -5.47 29.29
CA THR A 361 -8.54 -6.38 30.29
C THR A 361 -9.03 -7.81 30.06
N ASP A 362 -8.06 -8.71 29.95
CA ASP A 362 -8.10 -10.15 30.28
C ASP A 362 -9.15 -11.05 29.60
N ARG A 363 -8.76 -11.64 28.46
CA ARG A 363 -9.30 -12.95 28.05
C ARG A 363 -8.30 -13.80 27.27
N ALA A 364 -7.08 -13.90 27.78
CA ALA A 364 -6.11 -14.93 27.42
C ALA A 364 -5.95 -15.90 28.60
N GLN A 365 -7.01 -16.66 28.90
CA GLN A 365 -7.04 -17.87 29.73
C GLN A 365 -8.52 -18.32 29.84
N MET A 366 -8.77 -19.62 29.71
CA MET A 366 -10.07 -20.31 29.74
C MET A 366 -10.73 -20.61 28.38
N ALA A 367 -10.09 -21.48 27.59
CA ALA A 367 -10.80 -22.60 26.93
C ALA A 367 -9.90 -23.86 26.76
N ALA A 368 -8.76 -23.93 27.46
CA ALA A 368 -8.01 -25.16 27.67
C ALA A 368 -8.52 -25.86 28.93
N THR A 369 -9.74 -26.43 28.89
CA THR A 369 -10.21 -27.53 29.76
C THR A 369 -11.64 -27.93 29.37
N GLU A 370 -11.80 -28.65 28.26
CA GLU A 370 -12.88 -29.63 28.13
C GLU A 370 -12.53 -30.74 27.13
N ALA A 371 -11.25 -31.11 27.07
CA ALA A 371 -10.79 -32.34 26.43
C ALA A 371 -10.78 -33.46 27.47
N MET A 372 -11.95 -34.04 27.76
CA MET A 372 -12.04 -35.39 28.31
C MET A 372 -13.47 -35.92 28.20
N ARG A 373 -13.60 -36.97 27.37
CA ARG A 373 -14.60 -38.05 27.41
C ARG A 373 -15.68 -38.01 26.33
N MET A 374 -15.39 -38.61 25.17
CA MET A 374 -16.13 -39.76 24.62
C MET A 374 -15.41 -40.27 23.35
N GLU A 375 -14.82 -41.45 23.45
CA GLU A 375 -14.42 -42.27 22.29
C GLU A 375 -15.69 -42.93 21.73
N GLU A 376 -15.98 -42.72 20.44
CA GLU A 376 -16.63 -43.75 19.62
C GLU A 376 -16.41 -43.48 18.12
N SER A 377 -15.54 -44.29 17.52
CA SER A 377 -15.61 -44.85 16.17
C SER A 377 -16.28 -44.03 15.05
N SER A 378 -15.49 -43.24 14.33
CA SER A 378 -15.71 -42.96 12.90
C SER A 378 -14.37 -42.97 12.17
N THR A 379 -14.26 -43.81 11.15
CA THR A 379 -13.11 -43.81 10.23
C THR A 379 -13.22 -42.59 9.33
N GLU A 380 -12.56 -41.50 9.70
CA GLU A 380 -12.30 -40.39 8.79
C GLU A 380 -11.19 -40.76 7.79
N PRO A 381 -11.26 -40.30 6.53
CA PRO A 381 -10.15 -40.42 5.62
C PRO A 381 -8.97 -39.63 6.17
N VAL A 382 -7.82 -40.28 6.34
CA VAL A 382 -6.56 -39.62 6.71
C VAL A 382 -6.23 -38.64 5.58
N ALA A 383 -6.28 -37.34 5.87
CA ALA A 383 -5.77 -36.31 4.95
C ALA A 383 -4.32 -36.68 4.59
N MET A 384 -4.01 -36.71 3.29
CA MET A 384 -2.63 -36.96 2.87
C MET A 384 -1.78 -35.80 3.37
N ALA A 385 -0.69 -36.09 4.07
CA ALA A 385 0.27 -35.06 4.44
C ALA A 385 0.93 -34.53 3.15
N ALA A 386 0.93 -33.20 3.00
CA ALA A 386 1.79 -32.51 2.06
C ALA A 386 3.11 -32.16 2.76
N SER A 387 4.22 -32.27 2.06
CA SER A 387 5.49 -31.71 2.48
C SER A 387 6.03 -30.88 1.33
N VAL A 388 6.15 -29.58 1.54
CA VAL A 388 6.74 -28.70 0.55
C VAL A 388 8.25 -28.63 0.78
N GLU A 389 9.03 -29.04 -0.22
CA GLU A 389 10.49 -28.89 -0.23
C GLU A 389 10.82 -27.71 -1.14
N ILE A 390 10.95 -26.54 -0.52
CA ILE A 390 11.34 -25.33 -1.23
C ILE A 390 12.84 -25.37 -1.47
N GLN A 391 13.25 -25.22 -2.72
CA GLN A 391 14.60 -24.80 -3.03
C GLN A 391 14.72 -23.30 -2.70
N ALA A 392 15.51 -22.96 -1.68
CA ALA A 392 15.78 -21.56 -1.34
C ALA A 392 16.31 -20.84 -2.60
N TRP A 393 15.76 -19.65 -2.88
CA TRP A 393 16.23 -18.80 -3.96
C TRP A 393 17.69 -18.43 -3.69
N ASP A 394 18.60 -19.02 -4.45
CA ASP A 394 20.04 -18.76 -4.34
C ASP A 394 20.59 -18.31 -5.69
N PRO A 395 20.47 -17.02 -6.05
CA PRO A 395 20.96 -16.54 -7.32
C PRO A 395 22.50 -16.56 -7.30
N GLU A 396 23.10 -17.03 -8.39
CA GLU A 396 24.56 -17.07 -8.56
C GLU A 396 25.12 -15.65 -8.77
N ARG A 397 25.23 -14.88 -7.68
CA ARG A 397 25.70 -13.48 -7.66
C ARG A 397 27.09 -13.38 -7.06
N SER A 398 28.01 -12.72 -7.76
CA SER A 398 29.38 -12.48 -7.28
C SER A 398 29.43 -11.75 -5.92
N TYR A 399 28.50 -10.82 -5.67
CA TYR A 399 28.41 -10.11 -4.39
C TYR A 399 27.89 -11.01 -3.26
N LEU A 400 26.97 -11.96 -3.52
CA LEU A 400 26.50 -12.92 -2.52
C LEU A 400 27.61 -13.94 -2.19
N GLU A 401 28.34 -14.43 -3.19
CA GLU A 401 29.51 -15.30 -2.95
C GLU A 401 30.53 -14.63 -2.03
N THR A 402 30.77 -13.33 -2.26
CA THR A 402 31.66 -12.53 -1.43
C THR A 402 31.15 -12.44 0.01
N LEU A 403 29.86 -12.21 0.23
CA LEU A 403 29.26 -12.14 1.57
C LEU A 403 29.24 -13.50 2.28
N LYS A 404 28.97 -14.58 1.55
CA LYS A 404 28.99 -15.96 2.07
C LYS A 404 30.38 -16.40 2.52
N ALA A 405 31.44 -15.86 1.92
CA ALA A 405 32.81 -16.14 2.30
C ALA A 405 33.25 -15.42 3.59
N GLU A 406 32.52 -14.39 4.02
CA GLU A 406 32.87 -13.60 5.20
C GLU A 406 32.30 -14.18 6.50
N ALA A 407 32.99 -13.92 7.61
CA ALA A 407 32.47 -14.26 8.93
C ALA A 407 31.31 -13.33 9.30
N SER A 408 30.25 -13.86 9.95
CA SER A 408 29.06 -13.09 10.38
C SER A 408 29.39 -11.73 11.04
N LYS A 409 30.40 -11.68 11.91
CA LYS A 409 30.81 -10.42 12.59
C LYS A 409 31.34 -9.32 11.64
N ASP A 410 31.89 -9.70 10.49
CA ASP A 410 32.53 -8.82 9.51
C ASP A 410 31.63 -8.63 8.27
N ARG A 411 30.64 -9.50 8.09
CA ARG A 411 29.72 -9.54 6.93
C ARG A 411 29.00 -8.22 6.68
N TYR A 412 28.49 -7.56 7.72
CA TYR A 412 27.82 -6.26 7.55
C TYR A 412 28.76 -5.17 7.03
N MET A 413 30.02 -5.15 7.49
CA MET A 413 31.01 -4.22 6.96
C MET A 413 31.32 -4.53 5.49
N LYS A 414 31.39 -5.81 5.14
CA LYS A 414 31.56 -6.22 3.74
C LYS A 414 30.39 -5.79 2.86
N TYR A 415 29.16 -5.91 3.35
CA TYR A 415 27.98 -5.39 2.68
C TYR A 415 28.10 -3.89 2.40
N LEU A 416 28.50 -3.10 3.40
CA LEU A 416 28.66 -1.65 3.23
C LEU A 416 29.72 -1.30 2.17
N GLU A 417 30.80 -2.06 2.07
CA GLU A 417 31.79 -1.91 0.99
C GLU A 417 31.18 -2.21 -0.38
N LEU A 418 30.45 -3.32 -0.51
CA LEU A 418 29.81 -3.72 -1.77
C LEU A 418 28.72 -2.74 -2.21
N ARG A 419 28.01 -2.14 -1.25
CA ARG A 419 26.97 -1.15 -1.50
C ARG A 419 27.46 0.05 -2.30
N GLU A 420 28.72 0.47 -2.12
CA GLU A 420 29.29 1.60 -2.88
C GLU A 420 29.33 1.33 -4.40
N GLU A 421 29.39 0.07 -4.82
CA GLU A 421 29.42 -0.33 -6.24
C GLU A 421 28.02 -0.67 -6.78
N HIS A 422 27.02 -0.80 -5.90
CA HIS A 422 25.67 -1.29 -6.20
C HIS A 422 24.56 -0.34 -5.72
N GLU A 423 24.89 0.93 -5.45
CA GLU A 423 23.99 1.89 -4.82
C GLU A 423 22.65 2.03 -5.56
N ASP A 424 22.68 2.00 -6.90
CA ASP A 424 21.51 2.17 -7.78
C ASP A 424 20.84 0.84 -8.20
N ALA A 425 21.21 -0.29 -7.59
CA ALA A 425 20.69 -1.61 -7.96
C ALA A 425 19.69 -2.15 -6.92
N PRO A 426 18.36 -2.03 -7.14
CA PRO A 426 17.36 -2.54 -6.21
C PRO A 426 17.51 -4.05 -5.95
N GLY A 427 17.90 -4.78 -7.00
CA GLY A 427 18.08 -6.22 -6.93
C GLY A 427 19.13 -6.65 -5.89
N PHE A 428 20.22 -5.88 -5.79
CA PHE A 428 21.28 -6.09 -4.79
C PHE A 428 20.76 -5.97 -3.36
N TYR A 429 19.95 -4.93 -3.06
CA TYR A 429 19.42 -4.76 -1.70
C TYR A 429 18.45 -5.87 -1.32
N LEU A 430 17.59 -6.32 -2.25
CA LEU A 430 16.67 -7.42 -1.99
C LEU A 430 17.43 -8.74 -1.74
N ASP A 431 18.34 -9.11 -2.64
CA ASP A 431 19.12 -10.35 -2.54
C ASP A 431 19.94 -10.40 -1.26
N VAL A 432 20.64 -9.30 -0.93
CA VAL A 432 21.44 -9.22 0.29
C VAL A 432 20.53 -9.23 1.54
N ALA A 433 19.39 -8.56 1.51
CA ALA A 433 18.48 -8.55 2.64
C ALA A 433 17.90 -9.93 2.94
N ILE A 434 17.50 -10.67 1.89
CA ILE A 434 17.06 -12.07 1.99
C ILE A 434 18.19 -12.91 2.59
N TYR A 435 19.41 -12.81 2.06
CA TYR A 435 20.56 -13.56 2.58
C TYR A 435 20.82 -13.30 4.07
N PHE A 436 20.85 -12.03 4.51
CA PHE A 436 21.03 -11.70 5.93
C PHE A 436 19.86 -12.21 6.79
N HIS A 437 18.63 -12.18 6.29
CA HIS A 437 17.47 -12.71 6.99
C HIS A 437 17.58 -14.24 7.18
N GLU A 438 17.91 -14.98 6.13
CA GLU A 438 18.05 -16.45 6.14
C GLU A 438 19.19 -16.92 7.06
N GLU A 439 20.26 -16.14 7.18
CA GLU A 439 21.36 -16.38 8.12
C GLU A 439 20.99 -16.07 9.59
N GLY A 440 19.75 -15.68 9.86
CA GLY A 440 19.24 -15.33 11.19
C GLY A 440 19.59 -13.91 11.65
N GLU A 441 20.14 -13.07 10.77
CA GLU A 441 20.48 -11.66 11.01
C GLU A 441 19.31 -10.74 10.63
N GLU A 442 18.09 -11.13 11.01
CA GLU A 442 16.81 -10.50 10.64
C GLU A 442 16.80 -8.96 10.76
N ALA A 443 17.34 -8.42 11.86
CA ALA A 443 17.37 -6.98 12.08
C ALA A 443 18.25 -6.21 11.07
N LEU A 444 19.28 -6.86 10.52
CA LEU A 444 20.10 -6.33 9.44
C LEU A 444 19.39 -6.54 8.10
N GLY A 445 18.79 -7.71 7.86
CA GLY A 445 17.98 -7.96 6.66
C GLY A 445 16.90 -6.89 6.46
N LEU A 446 16.12 -6.58 7.50
CA LEU A 446 15.12 -5.51 7.47
C LEU A 446 15.70 -4.13 7.18
N ARG A 447 16.87 -3.82 7.76
CA ARG A 447 17.55 -2.55 7.50
C ARG A 447 17.97 -2.45 6.04
N ILE A 448 18.63 -3.48 5.53
CA ILE A 448 19.12 -3.52 4.15
C ILE A 448 17.95 -3.42 3.17
N LEU A 449 16.88 -4.19 3.40
CA LEU A 449 15.69 -4.18 2.55
C LEU A 449 15.04 -2.80 2.50
N SER A 450 15.00 -2.09 3.63
CA SER A 450 14.36 -0.77 3.70
C SER A 450 15.03 0.31 2.84
N ASN A 451 16.26 0.09 2.33
CA ASN A 451 16.85 0.98 1.33
C ASN A 451 15.98 1.07 0.06
N LEU A 452 15.20 0.05 -0.28
CA LEU A 452 14.28 0.09 -1.43
C LEU A 452 13.29 1.26 -1.35
N ALA A 453 12.90 1.68 -0.14
CA ALA A 453 12.01 2.82 0.07
C ALA A 453 12.69 4.18 -0.17
N GLU A 454 14.02 4.24 -0.16
CA GLU A 454 14.83 5.46 -0.31
C GLU A 454 15.36 5.66 -1.73
N MET A 455 15.55 4.59 -2.51
CA MET A 455 16.20 4.66 -3.83
C MET A 455 15.46 5.55 -4.82
N LYS A 456 14.15 5.33 -4.97
CA LYS A 456 13.26 6.13 -5.80
C LYS A 456 12.02 6.39 -4.99
N LEU A 457 12.00 7.55 -4.32
CA LEU A 457 10.87 7.98 -3.52
C LEU A 457 9.58 7.86 -4.35
N ASN A 458 8.58 7.21 -3.77
CA ASN A 458 7.28 6.96 -4.40
C ASN A 458 7.32 6.09 -5.68
N SER A 459 8.30 5.19 -5.80
CA SER A 459 8.22 4.10 -6.78
C SER A 459 7.28 3.01 -6.29
N ASP A 460 6.08 2.95 -6.87
CA ASP A 460 5.08 1.91 -6.58
C ASP A 460 5.63 0.49 -6.80
N GLU A 461 6.43 0.29 -7.85
CA GLU A 461 7.07 -0.99 -8.14
C GLU A 461 7.99 -1.47 -7.00
N LEU A 462 8.87 -0.59 -6.48
CA LEU A 462 9.77 -0.93 -5.37
C LEU A 462 9.02 -1.07 -4.03
N LEU A 463 8.03 -0.20 -3.80
CA LEU A 463 7.19 -0.27 -2.60
C LEU A 463 6.35 -1.56 -2.58
N ARG A 464 5.89 -2.05 -3.73
CA ARG A 464 5.17 -3.33 -3.85
C ARG A 464 6.08 -4.51 -3.51
N VAL A 465 7.32 -4.54 -4.03
CA VAL A 465 8.32 -5.55 -3.65
C VAL A 465 8.58 -5.51 -2.14
N LEU A 466 8.81 -4.32 -1.61
CA LEU A 466 9.09 -4.11 -0.20
C LEU A 466 7.92 -4.57 0.69
N GLY A 467 6.68 -4.23 0.32
CA GLY A 467 5.47 -4.61 1.03
C GLY A 467 5.26 -6.12 1.05
N HIS A 468 5.39 -6.79 -0.10
CA HIS A 468 5.25 -8.25 -0.17
C HIS A 468 6.37 -8.96 0.61
N GLN A 469 7.61 -8.48 0.52
CA GLN A 469 8.72 -9.06 1.29
C GLN A 469 8.53 -8.88 2.80
N TYR A 470 8.01 -7.74 3.25
CA TYR A 470 7.63 -7.55 4.66
C TYR A 470 6.49 -8.48 5.07
N ARG A 471 5.49 -8.72 4.22
CA ARG A 471 4.43 -9.70 4.49
C ARG A 471 5.01 -11.10 4.66
N GLN A 472 5.88 -11.53 3.73
CA GLN A 472 6.55 -12.82 3.77
C GLN A 472 7.36 -13.02 5.07
N TRP A 473 7.94 -11.95 5.62
CA TRP A 473 8.66 -11.97 6.91
C TRP A 473 7.78 -11.67 8.14
N GLU A 474 6.46 -11.72 7.98
CA GLU A 474 5.46 -11.44 9.03
C GLU A 474 5.64 -10.05 9.68
N LYS A 475 6.20 -9.08 8.96
CA LYS A 475 6.29 -7.66 9.38
C LYS A 475 5.10 -6.89 8.88
N LEU A 476 3.92 -7.33 9.31
CA LEU A 476 2.65 -6.91 8.74
C LEU A 476 2.39 -5.41 8.87
N GLU A 477 2.79 -4.77 9.97
CA GLU A 477 2.63 -3.31 10.12
C GLU A 477 3.50 -2.53 9.14
N LEU A 478 4.69 -3.04 8.79
CA LEU A 478 5.53 -2.42 7.77
C LEU A 478 4.96 -2.69 6.37
N ALA A 479 4.44 -3.91 6.13
CA ALA A 479 3.80 -4.27 4.87
C ALA A 479 2.59 -3.36 4.60
N GLU A 480 1.74 -3.14 5.59
CA GLU A 480 0.54 -2.29 5.48
C GLU A 480 0.92 -0.86 5.09
N VAL A 481 1.93 -0.27 5.75
CA VAL A 481 2.41 1.08 5.40
C VAL A 481 2.86 1.16 3.95
N MET A 482 3.54 0.14 3.43
CA MET A 482 3.94 0.12 2.02
C MET A 482 2.74 -0.05 1.08
N MET A 483 1.82 -0.97 1.40
CA MET A 483 0.67 -1.26 0.54
C MET A 483 -0.34 -0.10 0.50
N ARG A 484 -0.52 0.64 1.59
CA ARG A 484 -1.31 1.88 1.59
C ARG A 484 -0.68 2.94 0.67
N LYS A 485 0.65 3.14 0.73
CA LYS A 485 1.35 4.04 -0.21
C LYS A 485 1.22 3.59 -1.66
N VAL A 486 1.30 2.28 -1.93
CA VAL A 486 1.09 1.74 -3.29
C VAL A 486 -0.34 2.01 -3.76
N LEU A 487 -1.33 1.87 -2.89
CA LEU A 487 -2.72 2.21 -3.17
C LEU A 487 -2.90 3.70 -3.48
N ASP A 488 -2.31 4.59 -2.66
CA ASP A 488 -2.39 6.04 -2.89
C ASP A 488 -1.75 6.45 -4.23
N LEU A 489 -0.66 5.77 -4.63
CA LEU A 489 0.03 6.05 -5.89
C LEU A 489 -0.69 5.47 -7.10
N ARG A 490 -1.41 4.35 -6.92
CA ARG A 490 -1.97 3.52 -7.99
C ARG A 490 -3.39 3.06 -7.64
N GLU A 491 -4.27 4.02 -7.37
CA GLU A 491 -5.68 3.78 -6.99
C GLU A 491 -6.50 3.18 -8.14
N GLU A 492 -6.00 3.24 -9.38
CA GLU A 492 -6.64 2.67 -10.55
C GLU A 492 -6.40 1.16 -10.70
N LEU A 493 -5.43 0.61 -9.97
CA LEU A 493 -5.04 -0.79 -10.09
C LEU A 493 -5.78 -1.69 -9.09
N PRO A 494 -6.53 -2.70 -9.53
CA PRO A 494 -7.20 -3.64 -8.61
C PRO A 494 -6.21 -4.39 -7.71
N GLN A 495 -4.97 -4.59 -8.17
CA GLN A 495 -3.90 -5.23 -7.40
C GLN A 495 -3.51 -4.41 -6.16
N SER A 496 -3.60 -3.08 -6.20
CA SER A 496 -3.23 -2.25 -5.05
C SER A 496 -4.18 -2.49 -3.88
N TYR A 497 -5.49 -2.59 -4.15
CA TYR A 497 -6.50 -2.97 -3.15
C TYR A 497 -6.32 -4.40 -2.67
N ARG A 498 -6.13 -5.35 -3.60
CA ARG A 498 -5.96 -6.76 -3.26
C ARG A 498 -4.73 -7.00 -2.39
N ASP A 499 -3.59 -6.40 -2.73
CA ASP A 499 -2.35 -6.59 -1.99
C ASP A 499 -2.45 -6.04 -0.56
N LEU A 500 -3.12 -4.89 -0.38
CA LEU A 500 -3.45 -4.37 0.94
C LEU A 500 -4.43 -5.30 1.70
N ALA A 501 -5.48 -5.79 1.03
CA ALA A 501 -6.45 -6.69 1.63
C ALA A 501 -5.81 -8.01 2.13
N LEU A 502 -4.81 -8.53 1.42
CA LEU A 502 -4.05 -9.71 1.85
C LEU A 502 -3.23 -9.42 3.13
N VAL A 503 -2.62 -8.24 3.24
CA VAL A 503 -1.90 -7.83 4.45
C VAL A 503 -2.86 -7.66 5.64
N LEU A 504 -3.98 -6.97 5.45
CA LEU A 504 -5.00 -6.77 6.48
C LEU A 504 -5.62 -8.09 6.93
N THR A 505 -5.84 -9.02 5.99
CA THR A 505 -6.27 -10.39 6.30
C THR A 505 -5.26 -11.10 7.22
N ALA A 506 -3.96 -10.99 6.94
CA ALA A 506 -2.93 -11.57 7.80
C ALA A 506 -2.85 -10.89 9.19
N GLN A 507 -3.21 -9.61 9.29
CA GLN A 507 -3.30 -8.89 10.57
C GLN A 507 -4.56 -9.22 11.39
N GLY A 508 -5.57 -9.82 10.76
CA GLY A 508 -6.88 -10.06 11.37
C GLY A 508 -7.88 -8.91 11.21
N GLU A 509 -7.55 -7.89 10.41
CA GLU A 509 -8.40 -6.73 10.13
C GLU A 509 -9.38 -7.04 8.99
N TYR A 510 -10.29 -7.97 9.26
CA TYR A 510 -11.13 -8.60 8.24
C TYR A 510 -12.21 -7.68 7.65
N GLU A 511 -12.75 -6.74 8.41
CA GLU A 511 -13.78 -5.83 7.91
C GLU A 511 -13.22 -4.93 6.80
N GLU A 512 -12.08 -4.28 7.04
CA GLU A 512 -11.41 -3.44 6.04
C GLU A 512 -10.92 -4.26 4.84
N ALA A 513 -10.38 -5.47 5.06
CA ALA A 513 -10.02 -6.36 3.96
C ALA A 513 -11.24 -6.71 3.07
N ALA A 514 -12.41 -6.96 3.67
CA ALA A 514 -13.63 -7.26 2.94
C ALA A 514 -14.10 -6.06 2.09
N GLU A 515 -13.98 -4.85 2.61
CA GLU A 515 -14.29 -3.61 1.89
C GLU A 515 -13.39 -3.44 0.66
N LEU A 516 -12.08 -3.67 0.80
CA LEU A 516 -11.13 -3.61 -0.32
C LEU A 516 -11.42 -4.67 -1.39
N TYR A 517 -11.74 -5.91 -0.99
CA TYR A 517 -12.16 -6.92 -1.98
C TYR A 517 -13.45 -6.53 -2.69
N MET A 518 -14.43 -5.99 -1.96
CA MET A 518 -15.68 -5.50 -2.56
C MET A 518 -15.47 -4.31 -3.48
N HIS A 519 -14.51 -3.43 -3.17
CA HIS A 519 -14.12 -2.34 -4.05
C HIS A 519 -13.63 -2.86 -5.41
N VAL A 520 -12.76 -3.89 -5.41
CA VAL A 520 -12.35 -4.54 -6.67
C VAL A 520 -13.52 -5.21 -7.38
N VAL A 521 -14.41 -5.87 -6.65
CA VAL A 521 -15.56 -6.59 -7.22
C VAL A 521 -16.59 -5.65 -7.85
N ALA A 522 -16.81 -4.46 -7.27
CA ALA A 522 -17.95 -3.62 -7.60
C ALA A 522 -17.60 -2.26 -8.22
N GLU A 523 -16.47 -1.65 -7.84
CA GLU A 523 -16.24 -0.20 -8.06
C GLU A 523 -15.19 0.11 -9.14
N ILE A 524 -14.19 -0.77 -9.36
CA ILE A 524 -13.17 -0.53 -10.40
C ILE A 524 -13.80 -0.54 -11.80
N ASP A 525 -13.44 0.41 -12.65
CA ASP A 525 -13.97 0.59 -14.01
C ASP A 525 -13.53 -0.53 -14.98
N ASP A 526 -14.44 -0.95 -15.86
CA ASP A 526 -14.21 -1.99 -16.86
C ASP A 526 -13.11 -1.63 -17.88
N ASP A 527 -12.92 -0.34 -18.19
CA ASP A 527 -11.86 0.10 -19.11
C ASP A 527 -10.47 -0.31 -18.59
N TYR A 528 -10.26 -0.22 -17.27
CA TYR A 528 -9.02 -0.67 -16.63
C TYR A 528 -8.98 -2.19 -16.45
N LEU A 529 -10.11 -2.81 -16.09
CA LEU A 529 -10.18 -4.26 -15.89
C LEU A 529 -10.08 -5.10 -17.14
N SER A 530 -10.27 -4.50 -18.32
CA SER A 530 -10.00 -5.17 -19.60
C SER A 530 -8.57 -5.74 -19.67
N ARG A 531 -7.63 -5.16 -18.92
CA ARG A 531 -6.23 -5.62 -18.78
C ARG A 531 -6.04 -6.68 -17.70
N PHE A 532 -7.04 -6.89 -16.85
CA PHE A 532 -6.99 -7.76 -15.67
C PHE A 532 -8.17 -8.74 -15.65
N PRO A 533 -8.24 -9.65 -16.64
CA PRO A 533 -9.35 -10.60 -16.72
C PRO A 533 -9.50 -11.37 -15.40
N ARG A 534 -10.74 -11.58 -14.97
CA ARG A 534 -11.10 -12.44 -13.82
C ARG A 534 -10.56 -12.03 -12.45
N ILE A 535 -9.97 -10.84 -12.30
CA ILE A 535 -9.52 -10.32 -10.99
C ILE A 535 -10.68 -10.11 -10.01
N ARG A 536 -11.87 -9.70 -10.52
CA ARG A 536 -13.08 -9.58 -9.69
C ARG A 536 -13.48 -10.93 -9.09
N GLU A 537 -13.42 -11.98 -9.91
CA GLU A 537 -13.74 -13.34 -9.49
C GLU A 537 -12.74 -13.87 -8.46
N LEU A 538 -11.44 -13.57 -8.63
CA LEU A 538 -10.41 -13.88 -7.64
C LEU A 538 -10.66 -13.18 -6.29
N CYS A 539 -10.93 -11.87 -6.30
CA CYS A 539 -11.23 -11.12 -5.07
C CYS A 539 -12.52 -11.60 -4.41
N LEU A 540 -13.54 -12.01 -5.18
CA LEU A 540 -14.75 -12.63 -4.63
C LEU A 540 -14.44 -13.99 -3.98
N TYR A 541 -13.54 -14.79 -4.56
CA TYR A 541 -13.09 -16.03 -3.95
C TYR A 541 -12.35 -15.79 -2.63
N GLU A 542 -11.44 -14.82 -2.58
CA GLU A 542 -10.67 -14.47 -1.37
C GLU A 542 -11.57 -13.86 -0.28
N LEU A 543 -12.55 -13.03 -0.66
CA LEU A 543 -13.61 -12.55 0.23
C LEU A 543 -14.43 -13.71 0.83
N ASN A 544 -14.73 -14.75 0.05
CA ASN A 544 -15.43 -15.93 0.59
C ASN A 544 -14.60 -16.71 1.59
N GLN A 545 -13.27 -16.74 1.44
CA GLN A 545 -12.37 -17.34 2.44
C GLN A 545 -12.34 -16.53 3.73
N LEU A 546 -12.29 -15.21 3.61
CA LEU A 546 -12.32 -14.30 4.76
C LEU A 546 -13.55 -14.53 5.66
N ARG A 547 -14.69 -14.90 5.06
CA ARG A 547 -15.93 -15.20 5.78
C ARG A 547 -15.91 -16.49 6.58
N GLU A 548 -15.05 -17.43 6.20
CA GLU A 548 -14.82 -18.64 7.00
C GLU A 548 -13.94 -18.32 8.22
N LEU A 549 -13.03 -17.35 8.09
CA LEU A 549 -12.23 -16.83 9.20
C LEU A 549 -13.07 -15.97 10.16
N ASP A 550 -13.99 -15.16 9.61
CA ASP A 550 -14.93 -14.35 10.38
C ASP A 550 -16.35 -14.36 9.79
N GLY A 551 -17.23 -15.12 10.45
CA GLY A 551 -18.64 -15.23 10.07
C GLY A 551 -19.47 -13.95 10.28
N ASN A 552 -18.88 -12.87 10.79
CA ASN A 552 -19.55 -11.56 10.92
C ASN A 552 -19.52 -10.76 9.62
N ILE A 553 -18.59 -11.04 8.70
CA ILE A 553 -18.47 -10.32 7.43
C ILE A 553 -19.78 -10.42 6.63
N ARG A 554 -20.34 -9.25 6.29
CA ARG A 554 -21.61 -9.13 5.54
C ARG A 554 -21.37 -8.46 4.20
N THR A 555 -21.73 -9.15 3.13
CA THR A 555 -21.77 -8.59 1.77
C THR A 555 -23.16 -8.80 1.17
N PRO A 556 -24.12 -7.90 1.45
CA PRO A 556 -25.53 -8.09 1.09
C PRO A 556 -25.75 -8.17 -0.42
N ASP A 557 -24.86 -7.58 -1.22
CA ASP A 557 -24.96 -7.56 -2.68
C ASP A 557 -24.57 -8.90 -3.32
N ILE A 558 -23.93 -9.80 -2.57
CA ILE A 558 -23.53 -11.13 -3.02
C ILE A 558 -24.63 -12.14 -2.61
N PRO A 559 -25.25 -12.87 -3.55
CA PRO A 559 -26.26 -13.89 -3.22
C PRO A 559 -25.70 -15.00 -2.32
N GLN A 560 -26.52 -15.50 -1.38
CA GLN A 560 -26.06 -16.48 -0.39
C GLN A 560 -25.47 -17.76 -0.99
N ASP A 561 -25.98 -18.24 -2.13
CA ASP A 561 -25.47 -19.41 -2.84
C ASP A 561 -24.08 -19.20 -3.47
N LYS A 562 -23.66 -17.94 -3.57
CA LYS A 562 -22.36 -17.49 -4.09
C LYS A 562 -21.38 -17.13 -2.98
N GLN A 563 -21.81 -17.25 -1.73
CA GLN A 563 -21.02 -17.01 -0.54
C GLN A 563 -20.46 -18.35 -0.02
N THR A 564 -19.75 -19.06 -0.89
CA THR A 564 -19.34 -20.44 -0.66
C THR A 564 -17.84 -20.59 -0.68
N ASN A 565 -17.28 -21.18 0.38
CA ASN A 565 -15.90 -21.64 0.39
C ASN A 565 -15.72 -22.84 -0.56
N LEU A 566 -14.72 -22.77 -1.42
CA LEU A 566 -14.32 -23.84 -2.35
C LEU A 566 -12.91 -24.32 -1.99
N PRO A 567 -12.77 -25.23 -1.00
CA PRO A 567 -11.47 -25.68 -0.56
C PRO A 567 -10.76 -26.51 -1.63
N VAL A 568 -9.44 -26.41 -1.70
CA VAL A 568 -8.61 -27.14 -2.66
C VAL A 568 -7.31 -27.65 -2.04
N ASP A 569 -6.79 -28.76 -2.54
CA ASP A 569 -5.51 -29.30 -2.07
C ASP A 569 -4.33 -28.42 -2.46
N VAL A 570 -4.34 -27.79 -3.64
CA VAL A 570 -3.27 -26.88 -4.10
C VAL A 570 -3.86 -25.61 -4.66
N ARG A 571 -3.29 -24.47 -4.27
CA ARG A 571 -3.47 -23.17 -4.93
C ARG A 571 -2.11 -22.50 -5.08
N VAL A 572 -1.79 -22.01 -6.27
CA VAL A 572 -0.57 -21.25 -6.53
C VAL A 572 -0.99 -19.91 -7.11
N VAL A 573 -0.53 -18.82 -6.51
CA VAL A 573 -0.79 -17.46 -6.97
C VAL A 573 0.53 -16.76 -7.20
N MET A 574 0.73 -16.20 -8.40
CA MET A 574 1.95 -15.51 -8.78
C MET A 574 1.64 -14.05 -9.12
N THR A 575 2.28 -13.11 -8.41
CA THR A 575 2.23 -11.66 -8.68
C THR A 575 3.62 -11.14 -9.04
N TRP A 576 3.69 -9.95 -9.62
CA TRP A 576 4.95 -9.29 -9.91
C TRP A 576 4.81 -7.77 -9.77
N ASN A 577 5.95 -7.08 -9.74
CA ASN A 577 6.01 -5.67 -9.35
C ASN A 577 5.79 -4.64 -10.47
N VAL A 578 5.93 -5.04 -11.74
CA VAL A 578 5.93 -4.11 -12.90
C VAL A 578 4.87 -4.45 -13.95
N SER A 579 4.32 -3.46 -14.65
CA SER A 579 3.46 -3.73 -15.81
C SER A 579 4.28 -4.04 -17.07
N ASP A 580 3.59 -4.42 -18.16
CA ASP A 580 4.21 -4.61 -19.50
C ASP A 580 5.33 -5.66 -19.53
N VAL A 581 5.14 -6.71 -18.73
CA VAL A 581 5.94 -7.92 -18.70
C VAL A 581 5.07 -9.12 -19.02
N ASP A 582 5.67 -10.12 -19.65
CA ASP A 582 5.02 -11.36 -20.03
C ASP A 582 5.63 -12.50 -19.20
N ILE A 583 4.87 -12.95 -18.20
CA ILE A 583 5.30 -13.96 -17.22
C ILE A 583 4.17 -14.98 -17.08
N ASP A 584 4.47 -16.23 -17.39
CA ASP A 584 3.55 -17.35 -17.29
C ASP A 584 3.80 -18.17 -16.02
N LEU A 585 2.75 -18.47 -15.28
CA LEU A 585 2.74 -19.44 -14.19
C LEU A 585 2.45 -20.82 -14.74
N TRP A 586 3.37 -21.76 -14.50
CA TRP A 586 3.17 -23.17 -14.80
C TRP A 586 3.16 -24.03 -13.54
N LEU A 587 2.26 -25.01 -13.53
CA LEU A 587 2.27 -26.12 -12.57
C LEU A 587 2.47 -27.42 -13.33
N LYS A 588 3.55 -28.13 -13.03
CA LYS A 588 3.80 -29.46 -13.56
C LYS A 588 3.43 -30.52 -12.53
N ASP A 589 2.55 -31.44 -12.94
CA ASP A 589 2.01 -32.47 -12.07
C ASP A 589 2.91 -33.74 -11.99
N PRO A 590 2.62 -34.69 -11.09
CA PRO A 590 3.37 -35.94 -10.97
C PRO A 590 3.38 -36.83 -12.23
N TYR A 591 2.45 -36.60 -13.16
CA TYR A 591 2.36 -37.28 -14.45
C TYR A 591 3.07 -36.52 -15.57
N ARG A 592 3.77 -35.43 -15.22
CA ARG A 592 4.48 -34.50 -16.13
C ARG A 592 3.55 -33.72 -17.07
N GLU A 593 2.26 -33.66 -16.75
CA GLU A 593 1.34 -32.76 -17.44
C GLU A 593 1.52 -31.34 -16.88
N ARG A 594 1.61 -30.35 -17.77
CA ARG A 594 1.77 -28.94 -17.41
C ARG A 594 0.42 -28.23 -17.52
N THR A 595 0.03 -27.53 -16.48
CA THR A 595 -1.07 -26.54 -16.48
C THR A 595 -0.48 -25.14 -16.56
N GLY A 596 -1.09 -24.29 -17.38
CA GLY A 596 -0.71 -22.90 -17.62
C GLY A 596 -1.52 -22.34 -18.79
N TYR A 597 -1.11 -21.20 -19.37
CA TYR A 597 -1.83 -20.56 -20.48
C TYR A 597 -2.18 -21.51 -21.64
N SER A 598 -1.21 -22.31 -22.10
CA SER A 598 -1.38 -23.26 -23.21
C SER A 598 -2.24 -24.50 -22.87
N ASN A 599 -2.43 -24.81 -21.59
CA ASN A 599 -3.24 -25.94 -21.12
C ASN A 599 -3.96 -25.55 -19.84
N THR A 600 -5.10 -24.87 -19.98
CA THR A 600 -5.79 -24.22 -18.87
C THR A 600 -6.52 -25.18 -17.94
N LEU A 601 -6.68 -26.46 -18.32
CA LEU A 601 -7.31 -27.49 -17.51
C LEU A 601 -6.65 -28.86 -17.74
N SER A 602 -5.95 -29.39 -16.74
CA SER A 602 -5.31 -30.71 -16.87
C SER A 602 -6.28 -31.88 -16.72
N ARG A 603 -5.81 -33.08 -17.08
CA ARG A 603 -6.53 -34.34 -16.86
C ARG A 603 -6.84 -34.64 -15.39
N ILE A 604 -6.01 -34.16 -14.46
CA ILE A 604 -6.24 -34.34 -13.01
C ILE A 604 -7.07 -33.20 -12.42
N GLY A 605 -7.46 -32.21 -13.24
CA GLY A 605 -8.36 -31.13 -12.84
C GLY A 605 -7.66 -29.88 -12.33
N SER A 606 -6.35 -29.72 -12.52
CA SER A 606 -5.69 -28.43 -12.24
C SER A 606 -6.14 -27.39 -13.25
N ARG A 607 -6.64 -26.26 -12.76
CA ARG A 607 -7.22 -25.16 -13.53
C ARG A 607 -6.33 -23.93 -13.43
N TYR A 608 -6.07 -23.31 -14.56
CA TYR A 608 -5.48 -21.99 -14.69
C TYR A 608 -6.59 -20.95 -14.89
N THR A 609 -6.54 -19.85 -14.14
CA THR A 609 -7.65 -18.89 -14.05
C THR A 609 -7.75 -18.00 -15.29
N SER A 610 -6.67 -17.33 -15.68
CA SER A 610 -6.62 -16.46 -16.86
C SER A 610 -5.18 -16.04 -17.14
N ASP A 611 -4.92 -15.73 -18.40
CA ASP A 611 -3.67 -15.17 -18.89
C ASP A 611 -3.74 -13.64 -18.96
N TYR A 612 -2.65 -12.99 -18.56
CA TYR A 612 -2.48 -11.55 -18.46
C TYR A 612 -1.50 -11.01 -19.52
N THR A 613 -1.68 -11.40 -20.78
CA THR A 613 -0.87 -10.96 -21.94
C THR A 613 -1.03 -9.47 -22.33
N GLY A 614 -2.00 -8.74 -21.76
CA GLY A 614 -2.34 -7.35 -22.11
C GLY A 614 -1.40 -6.26 -21.57
N GLY A 615 -0.17 -6.61 -21.18
CA GLY A 615 0.77 -5.69 -20.51
C GLY A 615 0.35 -5.33 -19.08
N GLY A 616 -0.40 -6.20 -18.40
CA GLY A 616 -0.87 -6.00 -17.03
C GLY A 616 0.15 -6.43 -15.97
N LEU A 617 -0.10 -5.99 -14.73
CA LEU A 617 0.34 -6.69 -13.52
C LEU A 617 -0.50 -7.97 -13.34
N GLY A 618 0.07 -9.01 -12.73
CA GLY A 618 -0.64 -10.23 -12.32
C GLY A 618 -1.78 -9.94 -11.32
N PRO A 619 -2.40 -10.94 -10.68
CA PRO A 619 -1.85 -12.28 -10.46
C PRO A 619 -2.27 -13.32 -11.49
N GLU A 620 -1.41 -14.31 -11.71
CA GLU A 620 -1.83 -15.60 -12.27
C GLU A 620 -2.15 -16.60 -11.17
N GLU A 621 -3.15 -17.46 -11.40
CA GLU A 621 -3.60 -18.45 -10.43
C GLU A 621 -3.74 -19.84 -11.07
N ILE A 622 -3.19 -20.85 -10.40
CA ILE A 622 -3.47 -22.26 -10.66
C ILE A 622 -4.07 -22.91 -9.40
N MET A 623 -5.15 -23.67 -9.57
CA MET A 623 -5.78 -24.41 -8.48
C MET A 623 -6.01 -25.88 -8.84
N LEU A 624 -5.89 -26.76 -7.86
CA LEU A 624 -6.17 -28.18 -8.01
C LEU A 624 -6.94 -28.67 -6.77
N LYS A 625 -8.20 -29.04 -6.98
CA LYS A 625 -9.09 -29.53 -5.91
C LYS A 625 -8.55 -30.77 -5.23
N GLU A 626 -8.15 -31.78 -6.00
CA GLU A 626 -7.70 -33.07 -5.48
C GLU A 626 -6.29 -33.41 -6.00
N ALA A 627 -5.29 -33.19 -5.15
CA ALA A 627 -3.90 -33.51 -5.47
C ALA A 627 -3.71 -35.03 -5.58
N LYS A 628 -2.92 -35.45 -6.57
CA LYS A 628 -2.51 -36.85 -6.75
C LYS A 628 -1.15 -37.03 -6.09
N LYS A 629 -0.90 -38.25 -5.57
CA LYS A 629 0.36 -38.55 -4.92
C LYS A 629 1.55 -38.34 -5.86
N GLY A 630 2.56 -37.63 -5.39
CA GLY A 630 3.83 -37.40 -6.09
C GLY A 630 4.30 -35.95 -6.00
N THR A 631 5.31 -35.64 -6.81
CA THR A 631 5.98 -34.34 -6.85
C THR A 631 5.31 -33.39 -7.85
N TYR A 632 5.12 -32.16 -7.41
CA TYR A 632 4.69 -31.03 -8.22
C TYR A 632 5.81 -30.00 -8.32
N GLU A 633 5.92 -29.36 -9.48
CA GLU A 633 6.92 -28.30 -9.74
C GLU A 633 6.19 -27.03 -10.16
N VAL A 634 6.51 -25.91 -9.49
CA VAL A 634 6.00 -24.58 -9.83
C VAL A 634 7.09 -23.85 -10.61
N VAL A 635 6.75 -23.32 -11.78
CA VAL A 635 7.70 -22.63 -12.67
C VAL A 635 7.12 -21.27 -13.06
N ALA A 636 7.95 -20.25 -13.00
CA ALA A 636 7.69 -18.95 -13.61
C ALA A 636 8.47 -18.88 -14.93
N HIS A 637 7.76 -18.83 -16.05
CA HIS A 637 8.38 -18.66 -17.36
C HIS A 637 8.35 -17.19 -17.76
N TYR A 638 9.49 -16.62 -18.09
CA TYR A 638 9.62 -15.19 -18.35
C TYR A 638 9.97 -14.94 -19.82
N TYR A 639 8.98 -14.63 -20.66
CA TYR A 639 9.22 -14.37 -22.09
C TYR A 639 9.99 -13.07 -22.31
N GLY A 640 9.75 -12.05 -21.47
CA GLY A 640 10.49 -10.80 -21.52
C GLY A 640 9.64 -9.57 -21.22
N SER A 641 10.12 -8.42 -21.68
CA SER A 641 9.43 -7.14 -21.50
C SER A 641 9.65 -6.26 -22.71
N SER A 642 8.58 -5.57 -23.08
CA SER A 642 8.56 -4.64 -24.22
C SER A 642 9.03 -3.23 -23.85
N ALA A 643 9.21 -2.92 -22.55
CA ALA A 643 9.57 -1.60 -22.05
C ALA A 643 11.07 -1.45 -21.76
N GLN A 644 11.65 -0.28 -22.12
CA GLN A 644 12.99 0.10 -21.69
C GLN A 644 12.95 0.48 -20.20
N ARG A 645 13.39 -0.43 -19.33
CA ARG A 645 13.22 -0.31 -17.88
C ARG A 645 14.07 0.81 -17.28
N LEU A 646 13.41 1.64 -16.48
CA LEU A 646 14.08 2.64 -15.65
C LEU A 646 14.33 2.12 -14.22
N VAL A 647 13.55 1.15 -13.73
CA VAL A 647 13.50 0.70 -12.33
C VAL A 647 13.75 -0.81 -12.26
N GLY A 648 15.01 -1.22 -12.01
CA GLY A 648 15.39 -2.58 -11.56
C GLY A 648 14.95 -3.80 -12.42
N PRO A 649 15.23 -5.02 -11.93
CA PRO A 649 14.74 -6.27 -12.51
C PRO A 649 13.28 -6.55 -12.15
N VAL A 650 12.64 -7.50 -12.85
CA VAL A 650 11.31 -8.00 -12.47
C VAL A 650 11.45 -8.81 -11.20
N THR A 651 10.61 -8.54 -10.23
CA THR A 651 10.48 -9.36 -9.02
C THR A 651 9.12 -10.02 -9.01
N VAL A 652 9.13 -11.33 -8.88
CA VAL A 652 7.93 -12.18 -8.78
C VAL A 652 7.77 -12.62 -7.35
N GLN A 653 6.53 -12.58 -6.85
CA GLN A 653 6.13 -13.19 -5.59
C GLN A 653 5.16 -14.33 -5.87
N VAL A 654 5.48 -15.52 -5.35
CA VAL A 654 4.66 -16.72 -5.53
C VAL A 654 4.20 -17.22 -4.17
N ALA A 655 2.89 -17.30 -3.99
CA ALA A 655 2.26 -17.92 -2.83
C ALA A 655 1.75 -19.31 -3.22
N ILE A 656 2.32 -20.34 -2.59
CA ILE A 656 1.93 -21.74 -2.73
C ILE A 656 1.15 -22.13 -1.47
N TYR A 657 -0.09 -22.54 -1.66
CA TYR A 657 -0.97 -23.01 -0.60
C TYR A 657 -1.23 -24.50 -0.76
N THR A 658 -1.17 -25.21 0.36
CA THR A 658 -1.66 -26.60 0.47
C THR A 658 -2.86 -26.65 1.39
N HIS A 659 -3.88 -27.45 1.03
CA HIS A 659 -5.16 -27.55 1.75
C HIS A 659 -5.85 -26.19 1.95
N TYR A 660 -5.78 -25.31 0.94
CA TYR A 660 -6.34 -23.97 0.95
C TYR A 660 -7.85 -23.97 1.22
N GLY A 661 -8.29 -23.03 2.05
CA GLY A 661 -9.68 -22.91 2.49
C GLY A 661 -10.11 -23.97 3.50
N THR A 662 -9.16 -24.59 4.21
CA THR A 662 -9.44 -25.53 5.31
C THR A 662 -8.68 -25.15 6.57
N GLU A 663 -9.02 -25.75 7.71
CA GLU A 663 -8.27 -25.57 8.97
C GLU A 663 -6.81 -26.05 8.91
N ASN A 664 -6.47 -26.90 7.93
CA ASN A 664 -5.12 -27.42 7.71
C ASN A 664 -4.36 -26.66 6.62
N GLN A 665 -4.84 -25.48 6.23
CA GLN A 665 -4.17 -24.66 5.23
C GLN A 665 -2.74 -24.33 5.66
N GLU A 666 -1.80 -24.57 4.77
CA GLU A 666 -0.43 -24.08 4.89
C GLU A 666 -0.13 -23.16 3.71
N MET A 667 0.66 -22.12 3.95
CA MET A 667 1.08 -21.16 2.94
C MET A 667 2.60 -21.03 2.98
N GLN A 668 3.19 -20.98 1.80
CA GLN A 668 4.59 -20.63 1.62
C GLN A 668 4.72 -19.58 0.54
N GLU A 669 5.42 -18.49 0.86
CA GLU A 669 5.66 -17.38 -0.05
C GLU A 669 7.12 -17.33 -0.45
N LEU A 670 7.35 -17.02 -1.72
CA LEU A 670 8.66 -17.01 -2.37
C LEU A 670 8.80 -15.73 -3.16
N THR A 671 9.99 -15.13 -3.11
CA THR A 671 10.32 -13.91 -3.86
C THR A 671 11.54 -14.20 -4.73
N LEU A 672 11.41 -13.97 -6.04
CA LEU A 672 12.44 -14.27 -7.04
C LEU A 672 12.65 -13.05 -7.94
N GLN A 673 13.89 -12.85 -8.39
CA GLN A 673 14.20 -11.86 -9.42
C GLN A 673 14.42 -12.54 -10.77
N LEU A 674 13.72 -12.06 -11.79
CA LEU A 674 13.86 -12.55 -13.16
C LEU A 674 14.74 -11.58 -13.95
N GLU A 675 15.82 -12.10 -14.53
CA GLU A 675 16.80 -11.30 -15.27
C GLU A 675 16.92 -11.71 -16.72
N ASP A 676 17.15 -13.00 -16.97
CA ASP A 676 17.29 -13.56 -18.30
C ASP A 676 15.90 -13.78 -18.91
N GLN A 677 15.66 -13.16 -20.06
CA GLN A 677 14.45 -13.33 -20.87
C GLN A 677 14.48 -14.70 -21.56
N GLU A 678 13.29 -15.23 -21.85
CA GLU A 678 13.05 -16.54 -22.44
C GLU A 678 13.59 -17.70 -21.59
N ASP A 679 13.50 -17.58 -20.26
CA ASP A 679 14.01 -18.59 -19.32
C ASP A 679 12.94 -19.15 -18.36
N ASP A 680 13.17 -20.39 -17.92
CA ASP A 680 12.35 -21.14 -16.98
C ASP A 680 12.93 -21.04 -15.56
N TYR A 681 12.23 -20.33 -14.68
CA TYR A 681 12.64 -20.23 -13.29
C TYR A 681 11.85 -21.23 -12.43
N LEU A 682 12.54 -22.27 -11.95
CA LEU A 682 11.96 -23.17 -10.96
C LEU A 682 11.74 -22.39 -9.65
N VAL A 683 10.47 -22.17 -9.32
CA VAL A 683 10.07 -21.44 -8.11
C VAL A 683 10.15 -22.35 -6.89
N GLY A 684 9.66 -23.58 -7.01
CA GLY A 684 9.67 -24.52 -5.90
C GLY A 684 9.04 -25.88 -6.24
N THR A 685 9.23 -26.84 -5.34
CA THR A 685 8.70 -28.19 -5.47
C THR A 685 7.94 -28.63 -4.23
N PHE A 686 6.87 -29.39 -4.38
CA PHE A 686 6.16 -29.96 -3.24
C PHE A 686 5.68 -31.39 -3.50
N GLU A 687 5.60 -32.18 -2.43
CA GLU A 687 5.16 -33.57 -2.47
C GLU A 687 3.83 -33.75 -1.73
N PHE A 688 2.90 -34.47 -2.36
CA PHE A 688 1.65 -34.90 -1.73
C PHE A 688 1.65 -36.41 -1.48
N GLY A 689 1.30 -36.83 -0.25
CA GLY A 689 1.08 -38.24 0.10
C GLY A 689 2.32 -39.00 0.56
N GLY A 690 3.24 -38.33 1.27
CA GLY A 690 4.44 -38.90 1.91
C GLY A 690 4.16 -40.02 2.88
#